data_AF-A0A194AEW9-F1
#
_entry.id   AF-A0A194AEW9-F1
#
_cell.length_a   1.000
_cell.length_b   1.000
_cell.length_c   1.000
_cell.angle_alpha   90.00
_cell.angle_beta   90.00
_cell.angle_gamma   90.00
#
_symmetry.space_group_name_H-M   'P 1'
#
loop_
_entity.id
_entity.type
_entity.pdbx_description
1 polymer ?
#
loop_
_entity_poly.entity_id
_entity_poly.type
_entity_poly.pdbx_seq_one_letter_code
_entity_poly.pdbx_strand_id
1 'polypeptide(L)'
;MKKGNPLVSLRLSIGILSTLVFVLTMGFNALLSVSTLDRLATRSLLAGYRSAGEHLALTIERGLRFKPLERYTGMTDLLHDLRDGAEGIVRVEIEDSQGNLLYAVPQETDLQKRKTEKGRSSESEVSSTRQTFDRSVLDDPSLMLRDSWAGPATYRILVPLRHKDGLVGGIALEISRERLGSVTRGFMRWALLLLGVSCVMICVALAGWIGMMTATPQARARFSRSLSILLIVLIGGTQLAYSGAMLTLFHSFMEQTLRDKAGFTAHYIERDFEYMVHKGVDVRSFKDSGALLDRIVAMHPELSGAALVLPEGHVLASAGQLDGGAEYVETSIDAYWPSRFRQRLGVMNIRLYPDTGYLAGKVRSLAIDLTTSLVISLLFLMELARLLRMLSVRMAQAIFTEKEQEAPVLHNEMLVTLRAAGFLFFLGYDMCISFIPLMARELPAPMWGISREVLQGMPISAEMICAGVALLLGGILSERFGWRRGFILGAAVASLGLVVAGTASSLPGFIAGRGISGFGFGLVLMAAQIGTLDNKNSGAGLAGVFAGIFAGSICGSAAGALLAERLGFETVLLVAAVLVPFSIFALVLNRSKAHTPDPSFQEPSRKEGSEAALVWAFLKDPRMQFLLVFIGFPVALCLTGFLYYMLPLMLAENQATQGDIGRFFMVYGLCFITAGPLWGRLLDRSRKKAFFAMLTGLLSGASMVIAGLSSQMVVVVFAVILSGMAQCLAAPSTMLCIVALPSAQRLGRGKTAGIYRTLERVGQVLGPILFGVALAHFGVSAILLWVGVGGCVLAVAFMCLWRLNSPSGDKGV
;
A
#
# COMPACT_ATOMS: atom_id res chain seq x y z
N MET A 1 -22.30 31.28 -36.67
CA MET A 1 -21.34 30.18 -36.41
C MET A 1 -22.02 28.85 -36.75
N LYS A 2 -21.51 28.14 -37.77
CA LYS A 2 -22.10 26.87 -38.26
C LYS A 2 -22.20 25.86 -37.11
N LYS A 3 -23.40 25.37 -36.80
CA LYS A 3 -23.59 24.18 -35.93
C LYS A 3 -22.84 23.03 -36.60
N GLY A 4 -21.68 22.65 -36.05
CA GLY A 4 -20.94 21.48 -36.50
C GLY A 4 -21.83 20.23 -36.44
N ASN A 5 -21.56 19.26 -37.32
CA ASN A 5 -22.33 18.02 -37.39
C ASN A 5 -22.42 17.40 -35.97
N PRO A 6 -23.61 17.22 -35.38
CA PRO A 6 -23.78 16.80 -33.99
C PRO A 6 -23.04 15.50 -33.68
N LEU A 7 -22.95 14.61 -34.67
CA LEU A 7 -22.18 13.36 -34.60
C LEU A 7 -20.67 13.59 -34.39
N VAL A 8 -20.08 14.62 -35.02
CA VAL A 8 -18.67 14.96 -34.86
C VAL A 8 -18.40 15.49 -33.45
N SER A 9 -19.31 16.31 -32.91
CA SER A 9 -19.18 16.82 -31.53
C SER A 9 -19.27 15.71 -30.48
N LEU A 10 -20.15 14.72 -30.68
CA LEU A 10 -20.29 13.56 -29.80
C LEU A 10 -19.05 12.65 -29.88
N ARG A 11 -18.54 12.38 -31.09
CA ARG A 11 -17.31 11.61 -31.30
C ARG A 11 -16.11 12.26 -30.60
N LEU A 12 -15.94 13.58 -30.76
CA LEU A 12 -14.86 14.33 -30.15
C LEU A 12 -14.94 14.27 -28.62
N SER A 13 -16.13 14.47 -28.06
CA SER A 13 -16.33 14.47 -26.60
C SER A 13 -16.05 13.11 -25.98
N ILE A 14 -16.53 12.03 -26.62
CA ILE A 14 -16.28 10.65 -26.14
C ILE A 14 -14.81 10.28 -26.30
N GLY A 15 -14.16 10.72 -27.39
CA GLY A 15 -12.72 10.57 -27.59
C GLY A 15 -11.94 11.23 -26.46
N ILE A 16 -12.18 12.52 -26.19
CA ILE A 16 -11.53 13.27 -25.11
C ILE A 16 -11.72 12.58 -23.76
N LEU A 17 -12.95 12.17 -23.44
CA LEU A 17 -13.27 11.57 -22.16
C LEU A 17 -12.66 10.17 -22.01
N SER A 18 -12.59 9.39 -23.10
CA SER A 18 -11.89 8.10 -23.13
C SER A 18 -10.38 8.26 -22.95
N THR A 19 -9.79 9.27 -23.61
CA THR A 19 -8.38 9.63 -23.43
C THR A 19 -8.10 10.09 -22.00
N LEU A 20 -9.01 10.86 -21.38
CA LEU A 20 -8.90 11.27 -19.99
C LEU A 20 -8.89 10.07 -19.03
N VAL A 21 -9.81 9.11 -19.20
CA VAL A 21 -9.84 7.86 -18.41
C VAL A 21 -8.55 7.06 -18.59
N PHE A 22 -8.06 6.98 -19.82
CA PHE A 22 -6.80 6.31 -20.11
C PHE A 22 -5.62 7.01 -19.41
N VAL A 23 -5.48 8.33 -19.53
CA VAL A 23 -4.41 9.09 -18.87
C VAL A 23 -4.48 8.96 -17.36
N LEU A 24 -5.68 9.00 -16.76
CA LEU A 24 -5.86 8.83 -15.32
C LEU A 24 -5.45 7.41 -14.86
N THR A 25 -5.93 6.37 -15.52
CA THR A 25 -5.69 4.97 -15.12
C THR A 25 -4.25 4.54 -15.42
N MET A 26 -3.77 4.80 -16.63
CA MET A 26 -2.42 4.48 -17.05
C MET A 26 -1.38 5.35 -16.34
N GLY A 27 -1.66 6.65 -16.17
CA GLY A 27 -0.81 7.56 -15.42
C GLY A 27 -0.69 7.13 -13.96
N PHE A 28 -1.79 6.66 -13.35
CA PHE A 28 -1.75 6.09 -12.01
C PHE A 28 -0.90 4.82 -11.95
N ASN A 29 -1.09 3.85 -12.86
CA ASN A 29 -0.29 2.63 -12.90
C ASN A 29 1.20 2.92 -13.15
N ALA A 30 1.50 3.83 -14.08
CA ALA A 30 2.86 4.21 -14.42
C ALA A 30 3.54 4.96 -13.28
N LEU A 31 2.83 5.88 -12.62
CA LEU A 31 3.34 6.60 -11.45
C LEU A 31 3.75 5.62 -10.35
N LEU A 32 2.89 4.65 -10.02
CA LEU A 32 3.18 3.63 -9.03
C LEU A 32 4.33 2.72 -9.47
N SER A 33 4.33 2.25 -10.71
CA SER A 33 5.35 1.35 -11.25
C SER A 33 6.74 2.00 -11.28
N VAL A 34 6.83 3.22 -11.83
CA VAL A 34 8.08 3.99 -11.90
C VAL A 34 8.56 4.34 -10.49
N SER A 35 7.65 4.72 -9.61
CA SER A 35 7.96 4.97 -8.20
C SER A 35 8.58 3.75 -7.53
N THR A 36 7.90 2.61 -7.58
CA THR A 36 8.39 1.39 -6.95
C THR A 36 9.77 1.02 -7.47
N LEU A 37 9.95 1.15 -8.77
CA LEU A 37 11.20 0.80 -9.42
C LEU A 37 12.35 1.73 -9.05
N ASP A 38 12.15 3.05 -9.10
CA ASP A 38 13.15 4.04 -8.70
C ASP A 38 13.64 3.79 -7.27
N ARG A 39 12.72 3.42 -6.37
CA ARG A 39 13.05 3.06 -4.98
C ARG A 39 13.88 1.76 -4.90
N LEU A 40 13.44 0.71 -5.58
CA LEU A 40 14.15 -0.58 -5.57
C LEU A 40 15.55 -0.45 -6.19
N ALA A 41 15.67 0.26 -7.30
CA ALA A 41 16.94 0.54 -7.96
C ALA A 41 17.87 1.37 -7.05
N THR A 42 17.35 2.45 -6.46
CA THR A 42 18.12 3.29 -5.52
C THR A 42 18.61 2.50 -4.31
N ARG A 43 17.74 1.68 -3.69
CA ARG A 43 18.14 0.83 -2.56
C ARG A 43 19.19 -0.21 -2.96
N SER A 44 19.06 -0.80 -4.14
CA SER A 44 20.01 -1.77 -4.65
C SER A 44 21.39 -1.13 -4.87
N LEU A 45 21.43 0.05 -5.49
CA LEU A 45 22.67 0.81 -5.71
C LEU A 45 23.31 1.24 -4.38
N LEU A 46 22.51 1.75 -3.43
CA LEU A 46 23.00 2.13 -2.09
C LEU A 46 23.54 0.93 -1.31
N ALA A 47 22.91 -0.25 -1.41
CA ALA A 47 23.46 -1.48 -0.86
C ALA A 47 24.79 -1.88 -1.52
N GLY A 48 24.96 -1.55 -2.81
CA GLY A 48 26.24 -1.59 -3.52
C GLY A 48 27.32 -0.77 -2.82
N TYR A 49 27.09 0.53 -2.67
CA TYR A 49 28.05 1.43 -2.01
C TYR A 49 28.31 1.07 -0.55
N ARG A 50 27.28 0.63 0.19
CA ARG A 50 27.43 0.15 1.57
C ARG A 50 28.38 -1.04 1.66
N SER A 51 28.22 -2.01 0.76
CA SER A 51 29.09 -3.19 0.70
C SER A 51 30.55 -2.81 0.44
N ALA A 52 30.80 -1.81 -0.40
CA ALA A 52 32.15 -1.26 -0.59
C ALA A 52 32.70 -0.61 0.70
N GLY A 53 31.86 0.11 1.45
CA GLY A 53 32.22 0.65 2.77
C GLY A 53 32.51 -0.42 3.82
N GLU A 54 31.72 -1.50 3.86
CA GLU A 54 31.92 -2.66 4.74
C GLU A 54 33.22 -3.39 4.42
N HIS A 55 33.58 -3.50 3.13
CA HIS A 55 34.87 -4.05 2.73
C HIS A 55 36.04 -3.18 3.24
N LEU A 56 35.95 -1.86 3.08
CA LEU A 56 36.95 -0.94 3.63
C LEU A 56 37.03 -1.07 5.17
N ALA A 57 35.88 -1.16 5.85
CA ALA A 57 35.83 -1.34 7.30
C ALA A 57 36.61 -2.59 7.72
N LEU A 58 36.38 -3.74 7.09
CA LEU A 58 37.10 -4.98 7.39
C LEU A 58 38.62 -4.87 7.17
N THR A 59 39.05 -4.14 6.14
CA THR A 59 40.49 -3.91 5.89
C THR A 59 41.10 -3.06 7.00
N ILE A 60 40.40 -2.01 7.44
CA ILE A 60 40.81 -1.18 8.58
C ILE A 60 40.84 -2.00 9.87
N GLU A 61 39.78 -2.76 10.17
CA GLU A 61 39.68 -3.61 11.36
C GLU A 61 40.79 -4.67 11.44
N ARG A 62 41.20 -5.22 10.29
CA ARG A 62 42.38 -6.11 10.20
C ARG A 62 43.66 -5.36 10.55
N GLY A 63 43.84 -4.13 10.04
CA GLY A 63 45.00 -3.28 10.35
C GLY A 63 45.01 -2.75 11.79
N LEU A 64 43.85 -2.60 12.44
CA LEU A 64 43.73 -2.17 13.83
C LEU A 64 44.42 -3.11 14.83
N ARG A 65 44.65 -4.37 14.44
CA ARG A 65 45.45 -5.33 15.23
C ARG A 65 46.90 -4.88 15.43
N PHE A 66 47.42 -4.06 14.51
CA PHE A 66 48.83 -3.66 14.49
C PHE A 66 49.04 -2.19 14.88
N LYS A 67 48.07 -1.30 14.63
CA LYS A 67 48.16 0.13 14.98
C LYS A 67 46.79 0.70 15.36
N PRO A 68 46.71 1.68 16.29
CA PRO A 68 45.45 2.34 16.63
C PRO A 68 44.90 3.18 15.46
N LEU A 69 43.59 3.41 15.45
CA LEU A 69 42.86 4.09 14.36
C LEU A 69 43.46 5.47 14.05
N GLU A 70 43.87 6.23 15.06
CA GLU A 70 44.47 7.58 14.93
C GLU A 70 45.85 7.61 14.22
N ARG A 71 46.56 6.48 14.18
CA ARG A 71 47.92 6.38 13.62
C ARG A 71 48.00 5.40 12.45
N TYR A 72 46.88 5.21 11.75
CA TYR A 72 46.80 4.27 10.64
C TYR A 72 47.59 4.78 9.42
N THR A 73 48.64 4.07 9.03
CA THR A 73 49.50 4.43 7.89
C THR A 73 48.89 3.96 6.57
N GLY A 74 48.73 4.84 5.59
CA GLY A 74 48.13 4.54 4.28
C GLY A 74 46.60 4.68 4.22
N MET A 75 45.97 5.28 5.25
CA MET A 75 44.52 5.48 5.28
C MET A 75 44.02 6.37 4.13
N THR A 76 44.77 7.42 3.80
CA THR A 76 44.42 8.35 2.73
C THR A 76 44.37 7.67 1.36
N ASP A 77 45.31 6.75 1.09
CA ASP A 77 45.34 5.97 -0.15
C ASP A 77 44.13 5.04 -0.23
N LEU A 78 43.81 4.33 0.87
CA LEU A 78 42.62 3.46 0.93
C LEU A 78 41.31 4.23 0.71
N LEU A 79 41.21 5.46 1.23
CA LEU A 79 40.04 6.31 1.04
C LEU A 79 39.95 6.85 -0.40
N HIS A 80 41.08 7.19 -1.02
CA HIS A 80 41.15 7.58 -2.43
C HIS A 80 40.75 6.41 -3.33
N ASP A 81 41.27 5.22 -3.06
CA ASP A 81 40.94 4.02 -3.82
C ASP A 81 39.46 3.67 -3.73
N LEU A 82 38.83 3.82 -2.55
CA LEU A 82 37.39 3.60 -2.43
C LEU A 82 36.59 4.62 -3.24
N ARG A 83 36.99 5.90 -3.20
CA ARG A 83 36.32 6.98 -3.94
C ARG A 83 36.48 6.82 -5.44
N ASP A 84 37.67 6.47 -5.89
CA ASP A 84 38.03 6.36 -7.31
C ASP A 84 37.56 5.00 -7.89
N GLY A 85 37.50 3.96 -7.06
CA GLY A 85 36.99 2.62 -7.40
C GLY A 85 35.47 2.50 -7.41
N ALA A 86 34.73 3.45 -6.83
CA ALA A 86 33.27 3.48 -6.88
C ALA A 86 32.76 4.86 -7.33
N GLU A 87 32.51 5.00 -8.64
CA GLU A 87 31.97 6.22 -9.22
C GLU A 87 30.65 6.62 -8.53
N GLY A 88 30.61 7.79 -7.89
CA GLY A 88 29.41 8.29 -7.19
C GLY A 88 29.66 8.74 -5.77
N ILE A 89 30.73 8.24 -5.16
CA ILE A 89 31.20 8.71 -3.85
C ILE A 89 31.79 10.10 -4.01
N VAL A 90 31.21 11.07 -3.30
CA VAL A 90 31.64 12.47 -3.28
C VAL A 90 32.65 12.70 -2.17
N ARG A 91 32.40 12.07 -1.02
CA ARG A 91 33.20 12.22 0.19
C ARG A 91 33.24 10.91 0.96
N VAL A 92 34.41 10.61 1.52
CA VAL A 92 34.58 9.51 2.49
C VAL A 92 35.21 10.09 3.73
N GLU A 93 34.63 9.77 4.89
CA GLU A 93 35.08 10.21 6.19
C GLU A 93 35.22 9.03 7.14
N ILE A 94 36.18 9.12 8.04
CA ILE A 94 36.34 8.20 9.17
C ILE A 94 36.25 9.02 10.43
N GLU A 95 35.33 8.64 11.30
CA GLU A 95 35.08 9.27 12.59
C GLU A 95 35.39 8.31 13.74
N ASP A 96 35.83 8.84 14.87
CA ASP A 96 36.06 8.06 16.09
C ASP A 96 34.74 7.76 16.84
N SER A 97 34.82 6.97 17.91
CA SER A 97 33.67 6.64 18.78
C SER A 97 33.01 7.84 19.50
N GLN A 98 33.64 9.02 19.45
CA GLN A 98 33.14 10.29 19.99
C GLN A 98 32.58 11.23 18.90
N GLY A 99 32.61 10.82 17.63
CA GLY A 99 32.18 11.63 16.48
C GLY A 99 33.22 12.65 16.02
N ASN A 100 34.49 12.52 16.42
CA ASN A 100 35.57 13.37 15.92
C ASN A 100 36.06 12.84 14.57
N LEU A 101 36.17 13.74 13.59
CA LEU A 101 36.68 13.43 12.26
C LEU A 101 38.19 13.14 12.31
N LEU A 102 38.59 11.91 11.97
CA LEU A 102 40.00 11.48 11.95
C LEU A 102 40.61 11.60 10.54
N TYR A 103 39.90 11.13 9.52
CA TYR A 103 40.36 11.15 8.12
C TYR A 103 39.21 11.55 7.20
N ALA A 104 39.50 12.33 6.16
CA ALA A 104 38.52 12.70 5.15
C ALA A 104 39.17 12.90 3.77
N VAL A 105 38.47 12.46 2.72
CA VAL A 105 38.80 12.79 1.33
C VAL A 105 37.69 13.70 0.78
N PRO A 106 37.94 15.01 0.61
CA PRO A 106 36.94 15.96 0.09
C PRO A 106 36.80 15.91 -1.44
N GLN A 107 35.72 16.51 -1.94
CA GLN A 107 35.44 16.67 -3.37
C GLN A 107 36.47 17.63 -4.01
N GLU A 108 36.94 17.35 -5.23
CA GLU A 108 37.88 18.24 -5.96
C GLU A 108 37.38 19.69 -6.12
N THR A 109 36.06 19.89 -6.10
CA THR A 109 35.41 21.20 -6.20
C THR A 109 35.63 22.07 -4.95
N ASP A 110 35.80 21.46 -3.76
CA ASP A 110 36.14 22.18 -2.52
C ASP A 110 37.61 22.62 -2.51
N LEU A 111 38.50 21.89 -3.19
CA LEU A 111 39.89 22.28 -3.35
C LEU A 111 40.05 23.50 -4.28
N GLN A 112 39.15 23.67 -5.26
CA GLN A 112 39.10 24.87 -6.10
C GLN A 112 38.53 26.08 -5.36
N LYS A 113 37.43 25.93 -4.59
CA LYS A 113 36.89 27.00 -3.72
C LYS A 113 37.87 27.43 -2.63
N ARG A 114 38.58 26.50 -1.98
CA ARG A 114 39.66 26.82 -1.02
C ARG A 114 40.85 27.56 -1.64
N LYS A 115 41.11 27.36 -2.94
CA LYS A 115 42.16 28.13 -3.65
C LYS A 115 41.70 29.51 -4.10
N THR A 116 40.39 29.73 -4.29
CA THR A 116 39.84 31.04 -4.67
C THR A 116 39.47 31.92 -3.47
N GLU A 117 39.09 31.35 -2.33
CA GLU A 117 38.80 32.09 -1.09
C GLU A 117 39.96 32.02 -0.11
N LYS A 118 41.11 32.58 -0.50
CA LYS A 118 42.15 32.95 0.46
C LYS A 118 41.75 34.27 1.13
N GLY A 119 40.83 34.19 2.09
CA GLY A 119 40.52 35.31 2.97
C GLY A 119 39.03 35.58 3.17
N ARG A 120 38.32 34.68 3.85
CA ARG A 120 37.34 35.07 4.89
C ARG A 120 36.87 33.83 5.64
N SER A 121 36.77 34.01 6.94
CA SER A 121 36.28 33.08 7.96
C SER A 121 34.92 32.47 7.60
N SER A 122 34.93 31.29 6.96
CA SER A 122 33.75 30.46 6.71
C SER A 122 33.86 29.09 7.41
N GLU A 123 34.42 29.06 8.62
CA GLU A 123 34.36 27.86 9.48
C GLU A 123 33.04 27.75 10.24
N SER A 124 32.23 28.82 10.30
CA SER A 124 31.05 28.87 11.18
C SER A 124 29.72 28.44 10.53
N GLU A 125 29.55 28.52 9.21
CA GLU A 125 28.27 28.18 8.55
C GLU A 125 28.17 26.72 8.05
N VAL A 126 29.30 26.02 7.87
CA VAL A 126 29.30 24.60 7.46
C VAL A 126 29.17 23.65 8.66
N SER A 127 29.34 24.17 9.89
CA SER A 127 29.23 23.38 11.13
C SER A 127 27.79 23.23 11.64
N SER A 128 26.87 24.14 11.32
CA SER A 128 25.52 24.16 11.90
C SER A 128 24.52 23.20 11.25
N THR A 129 24.86 22.60 10.11
CA THR A 129 24.06 21.56 9.43
C THR A 129 24.62 20.15 9.63
N ARG A 130 25.77 20.01 10.30
CA ARG A 130 26.36 18.72 10.65
C ARG A 130 25.64 18.19 11.89
N GLN A 131 24.58 17.41 11.70
CA GLN A 131 24.10 16.56 12.78
C GLN A 131 25.25 15.64 13.19
N THR A 132 25.64 15.79 14.45
CA THR A 132 26.58 14.94 15.18
C THR A 132 26.30 13.46 14.91
N PHE A 133 27.37 12.70 14.69
CA PHE A 133 27.41 11.24 14.62
C PHE A 133 26.54 10.61 15.72
N ASP A 134 25.30 10.20 15.38
CA ASP A 134 24.36 9.74 16.39
C ASP A 134 24.66 8.28 16.75
N ARG A 135 25.28 8.10 17.92
CA ARG A 135 25.73 6.80 18.45
C ARG A 135 24.58 5.79 18.55
N SER A 136 23.34 6.26 18.74
CA SER A 136 22.14 5.42 18.79
C SER A 136 21.85 4.68 17.49
N VAL A 137 22.31 5.21 16.34
CA VAL A 137 22.11 4.59 15.02
C VAL A 137 23.07 3.42 14.83
N LEU A 138 24.29 3.45 15.37
CA LEU A 138 25.31 2.40 15.22
C LEU A 138 25.09 1.19 16.15
N ASP A 139 24.39 1.38 17.27
CA ASP A 139 24.09 0.33 18.25
C ASP A 139 22.85 -0.50 17.87
N ASP A 140 21.95 0.01 17.01
CA ASP A 140 20.74 -0.70 16.58
C ASP A 140 20.81 -1.11 15.08
N PRO A 141 20.93 -2.42 14.79
CA PRO A 141 20.93 -2.94 13.41
C PRO A 141 19.68 -2.57 12.61
N SER A 142 18.54 -2.31 13.29
CA SER A 142 17.27 -1.98 12.66
C SER A 142 17.19 -0.51 12.21
N LEU A 143 17.91 0.41 12.89
CA LEU A 143 18.07 1.80 12.49
C LEU A 143 19.11 1.94 11.36
N MET A 144 20.16 1.10 11.36
CA MET A 144 21.20 1.06 10.31
C MET A 144 20.67 0.74 8.90
N LEU A 145 19.59 -0.03 8.78
CA LEU A 145 18.95 -0.40 7.50
C LEU A 145 17.97 0.67 7.01
N ARG A 146 17.51 1.56 7.90
CA ARG A 146 16.50 2.58 7.62
C ARG A 146 17.07 3.88 7.07
N ASP A 147 18.26 4.29 7.52
CA ASP A 147 18.77 5.62 7.24
C ASP A 147 20.02 5.61 6.34
N SER A 148 19.80 5.47 5.03
CA SER A 148 20.56 6.29 4.09
C SER A 148 20.03 7.71 4.24
N TRP A 149 20.68 8.56 5.03
CA TRP A 149 20.19 9.92 5.25
C TRP A 149 20.22 10.66 3.91
N ALA A 150 19.03 11.02 3.42
CA ALA A 150 18.87 11.76 2.18
C ALA A 150 18.93 13.25 2.47
N GLY A 151 20.11 13.84 2.41
CA GLY A 151 20.26 15.28 2.33
C GLY A 151 19.66 15.82 1.01
N PRO A 152 19.50 17.14 0.86
CA PRO A 152 18.97 17.73 -0.36
C PRO A 152 19.79 17.36 -1.62
N ALA A 153 21.10 17.08 -1.48
CA ALA A 153 22.02 16.77 -2.59
C ALA A 153 22.77 15.43 -2.48
N THR A 154 22.88 14.83 -1.30
CA THR A 154 23.72 13.63 -1.05
C THR A 154 22.98 12.57 -0.22
N TYR A 155 23.32 11.30 -0.46
CA TYR A 155 22.96 10.19 0.43
C TYR A 155 24.14 9.88 1.33
N ARG A 156 23.93 9.85 2.65
CA ARG A 156 24.96 9.47 3.62
C ARG A 156 24.75 8.02 4.09
N ILE A 157 25.77 7.18 3.95
CA ILE A 157 25.79 5.79 4.44
C ILE A 157 26.81 5.72 5.58
N LEU A 158 26.43 5.14 6.71
CA LEU A 158 27.30 4.93 7.86
C LEU A 158 27.60 3.43 8.01
N VAL A 159 28.88 3.10 8.14
CA VAL A 159 29.39 1.74 8.36
C VAL A 159 30.17 1.70 9.67
N PRO A 160 29.80 0.86 10.65
CA PRO A 160 30.52 0.77 11.92
C PRO A 160 31.93 0.17 11.76
N LEU A 161 32.88 0.65 12.56
CA LEU A 161 34.21 0.05 12.74
C LEU A 161 34.31 -0.60 14.12
N ARG A 162 34.67 -1.88 14.17
CA ARG A 162 34.74 -2.69 15.40
C ARG A 162 36.12 -3.30 15.62
N HIS A 163 36.54 -3.40 16.88
CA HIS A 163 37.76 -4.12 17.25
C HIS A 163 37.58 -4.78 18.62
N LYS A 164 37.87 -6.09 18.71
CA LYS A 164 37.73 -6.91 19.93
C LYS A 164 36.35 -6.71 20.61
N ASP A 165 35.28 -6.79 19.82
CA ASP A 165 33.87 -6.64 20.22
C ASP A 165 33.43 -5.25 20.72
N GLY A 166 34.27 -4.21 20.58
CA GLY A 166 33.91 -2.81 20.86
C GLY A 166 33.84 -1.93 19.60
N LEU A 167 32.91 -0.97 19.58
CA LEU A 167 32.82 0.07 18.54
C LEU A 167 33.98 1.08 18.70
N VAL A 168 34.83 1.20 17.68
CA VAL A 168 36.02 2.10 17.69
C VAL A 168 35.73 3.40 16.94
N GLY A 169 34.81 3.37 15.98
CA GLY A 169 34.43 4.51 15.14
C GLY A 169 33.48 4.10 14.04
N GLY A 170 33.42 4.87 12.95
CA GLY A 170 32.69 4.47 11.75
C GLY A 170 33.13 5.22 10.50
N ILE A 171 32.79 4.65 9.35
CA ILE A 171 33.03 5.20 8.03
C ILE A 171 31.73 5.85 7.55
N ALA A 172 31.80 7.12 7.17
CA ALA A 172 30.72 7.82 6.50
C ALA A 172 31.02 7.98 5.01
N LEU A 173 30.10 7.50 4.17
CA LEU A 173 30.14 7.64 2.71
C LEU A 173 29.08 8.65 2.29
N GLU A 174 29.47 9.73 1.63
CA GLU A 174 28.53 10.65 0.98
C GLU A 174 28.48 10.38 -0.52
N ILE A 175 27.29 10.05 -1.03
CA ILE A 175 27.06 9.68 -2.43
C ILE A 175 26.22 10.76 -3.09
N SER A 176 26.63 11.21 -4.29
CA SER A 176 25.88 12.22 -5.04
C SER A 176 24.54 11.67 -5.51
N ARG A 177 23.45 12.36 -5.16
CA ARG A 177 22.11 12.03 -5.66
C ARG A 177 22.01 12.21 -7.18
N GLU A 178 22.73 13.17 -7.75
CA GLU A 178 22.72 13.44 -9.19
C GLU A 178 23.34 12.30 -10.01
N ARG A 179 24.44 11.71 -9.49
CA ARG A 179 25.13 10.56 -10.10
C ARG A 179 24.33 9.27 -9.93
N LEU A 180 23.76 9.05 -8.74
CA LEU A 180 22.84 7.93 -8.52
C LEU A 180 21.63 8.02 -9.46
N GLY A 181 21.11 9.24 -9.61
CA GLY A 181 20.02 9.55 -10.53
C GLY A 181 20.39 9.40 -12.01
N SER A 182 21.65 9.54 -12.44
CA SER A 182 22.00 9.27 -13.86
C SER A 182 21.86 7.79 -14.22
N VAL A 183 22.22 6.89 -13.31
CA VAL A 183 22.10 5.45 -13.51
C VAL A 183 20.64 5.04 -13.64
N THR A 184 19.77 5.57 -12.77
CA THR A 184 18.32 5.30 -12.82
C THR A 184 17.60 6.08 -13.92
N ARG A 185 18.10 7.25 -14.36
CA ARG A 185 17.49 8.07 -15.43
C ARG A 185 17.43 7.35 -16.77
N GLY A 186 18.44 6.58 -17.14
CA GLY A 186 18.45 5.82 -18.40
C GLY A 186 17.28 4.83 -18.47
N PHE A 187 17.14 4.04 -17.41
CA PHE A 187 16.00 3.15 -17.20
C PHE A 187 14.66 3.92 -17.23
N MET A 188 14.57 5.01 -16.47
CA MET A 188 13.33 5.77 -16.30
C MET A 188 12.87 6.42 -17.61
N ARG A 189 13.81 6.81 -18.48
CA ARG A 189 13.49 7.28 -19.85
C ARG A 189 12.82 6.20 -20.67
N TRP A 190 13.31 4.96 -20.63
CA TRP A 190 12.66 3.86 -21.34
C TRP A 190 11.27 3.54 -20.79
N ALA A 191 11.10 3.58 -19.46
CA ALA A 191 9.78 3.43 -18.83
C ALA A 191 8.79 4.52 -19.30
N LEU A 192 9.24 5.78 -19.43
CA LEU A 192 8.44 6.89 -19.95
C LEU A 192 8.19 6.80 -21.46
N LEU A 193 9.15 6.31 -22.24
CA LEU A 193 8.99 6.06 -23.67
C LEU A 193 7.95 4.97 -23.93
N LEU A 194 8.00 3.86 -23.19
CA LEU A 194 7.00 2.80 -23.24
C LEU A 194 5.59 3.34 -22.92
N LEU A 195 5.48 4.21 -21.92
CA LEU A 195 4.25 4.91 -21.60
C LEU A 195 3.77 5.78 -22.78
N GLY A 196 4.66 6.58 -23.37
CA GLY A 196 4.35 7.46 -24.50
C GLY A 196 3.86 6.69 -25.73
N VAL A 197 4.55 5.61 -26.10
CA VAL A 197 4.15 4.73 -27.21
C VAL A 197 2.79 4.10 -26.95
N SER A 198 2.57 3.61 -25.73
CA SER A 198 1.28 3.06 -25.29
C SER A 198 0.14 4.08 -25.42
N CYS A 199 0.41 5.35 -25.07
CA CYS A 199 -0.57 6.43 -25.21
C CYS A 199 -0.93 6.71 -26.66
N VAL A 200 0.06 6.78 -27.55
CA VAL A 200 -0.17 7.04 -28.99
C VAL A 200 -0.95 5.89 -29.62
N MET A 201 -0.57 4.64 -29.36
CA MET A 201 -1.25 3.46 -29.88
C MET A 201 -2.74 3.42 -29.49
N ILE A 202 -3.06 3.74 -28.23
CA ILE A 202 -4.44 3.77 -27.74
C ILE A 202 -5.22 4.94 -28.34
N CYS A 203 -4.63 6.12 -28.43
CA CYS A 203 -5.28 7.27 -29.07
C CYS A 203 -5.65 6.97 -30.53
N VAL A 204 -4.77 6.30 -31.28
CA VAL A 204 -5.03 5.87 -32.66
C VAL A 204 -6.12 4.79 -32.71
N ALA A 205 -6.05 3.78 -31.83
CA ALA A 205 -7.04 2.71 -31.77
C ALA A 205 -8.45 3.23 -31.39
N LEU A 206 -8.53 4.14 -30.42
CA LEU A 206 -9.79 4.79 -30.02
C LEU A 206 -10.35 5.66 -31.14
N ALA A 207 -9.50 6.45 -31.81
CA ALA A 207 -9.93 7.29 -32.93
C ALA A 207 -10.48 6.44 -34.10
N GLY A 208 -9.79 5.36 -34.46
CA GLY A 208 -10.23 4.42 -35.49
C GLY A 208 -11.56 3.75 -35.15
N TRP A 209 -11.71 3.26 -33.91
CA TRP A 209 -12.94 2.60 -33.46
C TRP A 209 -14.14 3.55 -33.42
N ILE A 210 -13.98 4.74 -32.84
CA ILE A 210 -15.04 5.75 -32.73
C ILE A 210 -15.54 6.16 -34.14
N GLY A 211 -14.63 6.20 -35.12
CA GLY A 211 -14.95 6.42 -36.52
C GLY A 211 -15.87 5.35 -37.12
N MET A 212 -15.64 4.06 -36.84
CA MET A 212 -16.38 2.93 -37.41
C MET A 212 -17.81 2.75 -36.84
N MET A 213 -18.02 2.99 -35.54
CA MET A 213 -19.26 2.58 -34.84
C MET A 213 -20.45 3.55 -34.97
N THR A 214 -20.26 4.72 -35.57
CA THR A 214 -21.27 5.79 -35.60
C THR A 214 -21.99 5.89 -36.95
N ALA A 215 -21.71 4.97 -37.88
CA ALA A 215 -22.28 4.95 -39.23
C ALA A 215 -23.71 4.36 -39.29
N THR A 216 -24.13 3.48 -38.37
CA THR A 216 -25.45 2.82 -38.42
C THR A 216 -26.27 2.98 -37.12
N PRO A 217 -27.60 3.11 -37.19
CA PRO A 217 -28.46 3.31 -36.02
C PRO A 217 -28.46 2.10 -35.06
N GLN A 218 -28.33 0.87 -35.56
CA GLN A 218 -28.17 -0.34 -34.74
C GLN A 218 -26.82 -0.39 -34.01
N ALA A 219 -25.74 0.17 -34.61
CA ALA A 219 -24.45 0.27 -33.94
C ALA A 219 -24.49 1.25 -32.77
N ARG A 220 -25.30 2.33 -32.84
CA ARG A 220 -25.49 3.29 -31.72
C ARG A 220 -26.12 2.64 -30.48
N ALA A 221 -27.03 1.67 -30.64
CA ALA A 221 -27.62 0.95 -29.52
C ALA A 221 -26.63 0.00 -28.83
N ARG A 222 -25.72 -0.64 -29.59
CA ARG A 222 -24.64 -1.50 -29.05
C ARG A 222 -23.45 -0.70 -28.53
N PHE A 223 -23.25 0.52 -29.03
CA PHE A 223 -22.10 1.38 -28.77
C PHE A 223 -21.82 1.58 -27.28
N SER A 224 -22.83 1.88 -26.45
CA SER A 224 -22.60 2.14 -25.02
C SER A 224 -22.12 0.92 -24.24
N ARG A 225 -22.59 -0.29 -24.58
CA ARG A 225 -22.18 -1.55 -23.93
C ARG A 225 -20.82 -2.00 -24.42
N SER A 226 -20.56 -1.86 -25.72
CA SER A 226 -19.28 -2.21 -26.34
C SER A 226 -18.16 -1.25 -25.92
N LEU A 227 -18.46 0.04 -25.65
CA LEU A 227 -17.46 1.03 -25.25
C LEU A 227 -16.77 0.68 -23.93
N SER A 228 -17.51 0.34 -22.87
CA SER A 228 -16.90 -0.03 -21.59
C SER A 228 -16.06 -1.30 -21.69
N ILE A 229 -16.57 -2.33 -22.41
CA ILE A 229 -15.85 -3.60 -22.58
C ILE A 229 -14.57 -3.36 -23.38
N LEU A 230 -14.65 -2.58 -24.46
CA LEU A 230 -13.48 -2.21 -25.23
C LEU A 230 -12.44 -1.49 -24.38
N LEU A 231 -12.84 -0.47 -23.62
CA LEU A 231 -11.89 0.28 -22.81
C LEU A 231 -11.19 -0.62 -21.80
N ILE A 232 -11.93 -1.54 -21.18
CA ILE A 232 -11.35 -2.54 -20.28
C ILE A 232 -10.35 -3.43 -21.01
N VAL A 233 -10.67 -3.92 -22.21
CA VAL A 233 -9.78 -4.79 -22.99
C VAL A 233 -8.55 -4.04 -23.51
N LEU A 234 -8.73 -2.86 -24.10
CA LEU A 234 -7.68 -2.07 -24.73
C LEU A 234 -6.75 -1.44 -23.68
N ILE A 235 -7.33 -0.72 -22.71
CA ILE A 235 -6.55 -0.06 -21.65
C ILE A 235 -5.99 -1.12 -20.69
N GLY A 236 -6.80 -2.09 -20.27
CA GLY A 236 -6.34 -3.17 -19.39
C GLY A 236 -5.27 -4.04 -20.03
N GLY A 237 -5.41 -4.39 -21.32
CA GLY A 237 -4.38 -5.11 -22.07
C GLY A 237 -3.07 -4.33 -22.18
N THR A 238 -3.15 -3.01 -22.36
CA THR A 238 -1.96 -2.14 -22.42
C THR A 238 -1.31 -1.98 -21.05
N GLN A 239 -2.09 -1.89 -19.97
CA GLN A 239 -1.55 -1.88 -18.60
C GLN A 239 -0.83 -3.19 -18.26
N LEU A 240 -1.37 -4.33 -18.69
CA LEU A 240 -0.74 -5.64 -18.54
C LEU A 240 0.58 -5.71 -19.32
N ALA A 241 0.57 -5.29 -20.59
CA ALA A 241 1.76 -5.25 -21.44
C ALA A 241 2.85 -4.32 -20.85
N TYR A 242 2.47 -3.13 -20.37
CA TYR A 242 3.38 -2.20 -19.71
C TYR A 242 3.98 -2.78 -18.42
N SER A 243 3.17 -3.44 -17.60
CA SER A 243 3.66 -4.08 -16.37
C SER A 243 4.64 -5.22 -16.68
N GLY A 244 4.37 -6.00 -17.72
CA GLY A 244 5.29 -7.03 -18.22
C GLY A 244 6.59 -6.45 -18.77
N ALA A 245 6.50 -5.39 -19.57
CA ALA A 245 7.68 -4.68 -20.10
C ALA A 245 8.52 -4.05 -18.98
N MET A 246 7.90 -3.53 -17.92
CA MET A 246 8.62 -3.01 -16.75
C MET A 246 9.36 -4.12 -16.00
N LEU A 247 8.79 -5.32 -15.89
CA LEU A 247 9.47 -6.46 -15.28
C LEU A 247 10.71 -6.88 -16.06
N THR A 248 10.61 -6.97 -17.39
CA THR A 248 11.77 -7.35 -18.23
C THR A 248 12.87 -6.29 -18.17
N LEU A 249 12.48 -5.01 -18.17
CA LEU A 249 13.43 -3.90 -18.02
C LEU A 249 14.14 -3.95 -16.66
N PHE A 250 13.39 -4.23 -15.58
CA PHE A 250 13.99 -4.31 -14.24
C PHE A 250 14.91 -5.53 -14.09
N HIS A 251 14.53 -6.66 -14.66
CA HIS A 251 15.36 -7.85 -14.68
C HIS A 251 16.71 -7.55 -15.33
N SER A 252 16.73 -6.96 -16.53
CA SER A 252 17.97 -6.62 -17.21
C SER A 252 18.81 -5.58 -16.46
N PHE A 253 18.17 -4.57 -15.87
CA PHE A 253 18.86 -3.60 -15.01
C PHE A 253 19.50 -4.26 -13.78
N MET A 254 18.79 -5.18 -13.13
CA MET A 254 19.29 -5.84 -11.94
C MET A 254 20.40 -6.84 -12.24
N GLU A 255 20.28 -7.56 -13.34
CA GLU A 255 21.33 -8.44 -13.85
C GLU A 255 22.62 -7.65 -14.14
N GLN A 256 22.51 -6.50 -14.82
CA GLN A 256 23.66 -5.63 -15.06
C GLN A 256 24.24 -5.07 -13.75
N THR A 257 23.41 -4.60 -12.83
CA THR A 257 23.86 -4.06 -11.53
C THR A 257 24.57 -5.14 -10.70
N LEU A 258 24.09 -6.39 -10.73
CA LEU A 258 24.74 -7.51 -10.04
C LEU A 258 26.09 -7.84 -10.67
N ARG A 259 26.19 -7.84 -12.00
CA ARG A 259 27.47 -8.04 -12.70
C ARG A 259 28.46 -6.92 -12.38
N ASP A 260 28.03 -5.67 -12.43
CA ASP A 260 28.88 -4.51 -12.10
C ASP A 260 29.35 -4.60 -10.64
N LYS A 261 28.45 -4.92 -9.71
CA LYS A 261 28.79 -5.11 -8.30
C LYS A 261 29.77 -6.27 -8.07
N ALA A 262 29.56 -7.40 -8.72
CA ALA A 262 30.48 -8.52 -8.68
C ALA A 262 31.84 -8.15 -9.26
N GLY A 263 31.88 -7.36 -10.34
CA GLY A 263 33.11 -6.80 -10.90
C GLY A 263 33.87 -5.89 -9.93
N PHE A 264 33.17 -4.99 -9.23
CA PHE A 264 33.80 -4.17 -8.18
C PHE A 264 34.38 -5.03 -7.05
N THR A 265 33.61 -6.00 -6.55
CA THR A 265 34.09 -6.93 -5.52
C THR A 265 35.29 -7.72 -6.01
N ALA A 266 35.28 -8.21 -7.25
CA ALA A 266 36.40 -8.92 -7.85
C ALA A 266 37.66 -8.04 -7.91
N HIS A 267 37.52 -6.76 -8.28
CA HIS A 267 38.65 -5.82 -8.36
C HIS A 267 39.28 -5.52 -6.98
N TYR A 268 38.47 -5.35 -5.93
CA TYR A 268 39.02 -5.18 -4.57
C TYR A 268 39.74 -6.43 -4.08
N ILE A 269 39.20 -7.61 -4.39
CA ILE A 269 39.84 -8.89 -4.04
C ILE A 269 41.13 -9.07 -4.83
N GLU A 270 41.11 -8.81 -6.14
CA GLU A 270 42.28 -8.82 -7.03
C GLU A 270 43.42 -8.03 -6.40
N ARG A 271 43.16 -6.78 -6.00
CA ARG A 271 44.16 -5.91 -5.39
C ARG A 271 44.72 -6.44 -4.06
N ASP A 272 43.86 -6.97 -3.19
CA ASP A 272 44.27 -7.58 -1.92
C ASP A 272 45.21 -8.79 -2.19
N PHE A 273 44.91 -9.59 -3.21
CA PHE A 273 45.74 -10.71 -3.63
C PHE A 273 47.03 -10.26 -4.33
N GLU A 274 46.99 -9.29 -5.25
CA GLU A 274 48.20 -8.72 -5.87
C GLU A 274 49.18 -8.19 -4.83
N TYR A 275 48.67 -7.51 -3.78
CA TYR A 275 49.50 -7.05 -2.68
C TYR A 275 50.21 -8.22 -1.96
N MET A 276 49.49 -9.31 -1.69
CA MET A 276 50.07 -10.50 -1.05
C MET A 276 51.09 -11.20 -1.95
N VAL A 277 50.80 -11.34 -3.25
CA VAL A 277 51.73 -11.89 -4.25
C VAL A 277 52.99 -11.05 -4.33
N HIS A 278 52.86 -9.72 -4.34
CA HIS A 278 53.99 -8.80 -4.37
C HIS A 278 54.86 -8.89 -3.10
N LYS A 279 54.27 -9.24 -1.96
CA LYS A 279 55.01 -9.50 -0.71
C LYS A 279 55.72 -10.87 -0.69
N GLY A 280 55.68 -11.63 -1.78
CA GLY A 280 56.40 -12.88 -1.94
C GLY A 280 55.67 -14.10 -1.39
N VAL A 281 54.35 -14.02 -1.19
CA VAL A 281 53.55 -15.17 -0.77
C VAL A 281 53.35 -16.12 -1.96
N ASP A 282 53.71 -17.40 -1.79
CA ASP A 282 53.56 -18.40 -2.84
C ASP A 282 52.09 -18.81 -3.02
N VAL A 283 51.54 -18.46 -4.19
CA VAL A 283 50.14 -18.65 -4.61
C VAL A 283 49.73 -20.13 -4.56
N ARG A 284 50.66 -21.07 -4.79
CA ARG A 284 50.36 -22.51 -4.80
C ARG A 284 50.28 -23.13 -3.39
N SER A 285 50.74 -22.43 -2.36
CA SER A 285 50.84 -22.95 -0.98
C SER A 285 49.84 -22.32 0.00
N PHE A 286 48.89 -21.54 -0.51
CA PHE A 286 47.97 -20.72 0.30
C PHE A 286 46.94 -21.57 1.06
N LYS A 287 47.34 -22.10 2.24
CA LYS A 287 46.58 -23.06 3.07
C LYS A 287 45.17 -22.58 3.50
N ASP A 288 44.93 -21.27 3.59
CA ASP A 288 43.67 -20.68 4.08
C ASP A 288 42.82 -20.01 2.99
N SER A 289 43.10 -20.28 1.71
CA SER A 289 42.40 -19.66 0.57
C SER A 289 40.90 -19.97 0.56
N GLY A 290 40.49 -21.19 0.93
CA GLY A 290 39.07 -21.57 1.04
C GLY A 290 38.32 -20.79 2.14
N ALA A 291 38.91 -20.67 3.34
CA ALA A 291 38.30 -19.96 4.46
C ALA A 291 38.16 -18.45 4.20
N LEU A 292 39.04 -17.88 3.38
CA LEU A 292 38.96 -16.49 2.94
C LEU A 292 37.81 -16.31 1.93
N LEU A 293 37.68 -17.22 0.95
CA LEU A 293 36.58 -17.22 -0.01
C LEU A 293 35.22 -17.45 0.68
N ASP A 294 35.14 -18.33 1.68
CA ASP A 294 33.92 -18.56 2.47
C ASP A 294 33.46 -17.29 3.20
N ARG A 295 34.39 -16.50 3.73
CA ARG A 295 34.06 -15.20 4.33
C ARG A 295 33.58 -14.20 3.28
N ILE A 296 34.21 -14.17 2.11
CA ILE A 296 33.78 -13.27 1.03
C ILE A 296 32.35 -13.62 0.60
N VAL A 297 32.05 -14.90 0.35
CA VAL A 297 30.69 -15.34 -0.01
C VAL A 297 29.69 -15.04 1.12
N ALA A 298 30.07 -15.25 2.38
CA ALA A 298 29.19 -14.94 3.52
C ALA A 298 28.92 -13.44 3.70
N MET A 299 29.85 -12.58 3.31
CA MET A 299 29.70 -11.11 3.39
C MET A 299 28.90 -10.53 2.21
N HIS A 300 28.84 -11.24 1.09
CA HIS A 300 28.16 -10.81 -0.13
C HIS A 300 26.98 -11.75 -0.43
N PRO A 301 25.79 -11.52 0.15
CA PRO A 301 24.62 -12.39 -0.04
C PRO A 301 24.09 -12.45 -1.48
N GLU A 302 24.65 -11.65 -2.38
CA GLU A 302 24.38 -11.68 -3.82
C GLU A 302 25.32 -12.59 -4.60
N LEU A 303 26.30 -13.22 -3.96
CA LEU A 303 27.19 -14.22 -4.55
C LEU A 303 26.75 -15.61 -4.09
N SER A 304 26.56 -16.54 -5.03
CA SER A 304 26.31 -17.95 -4.73
C SER A 304 27.61 -18.69 -4.42
N GLY A 305 28.72 -18.25 -5.02
CA GLY A 305 30.03 -18.85 -4.80
C GLY A 305 31.19 -18.03 -5.38
N ALA A 306 32.40 -18.43 -5.03
CA ALA A 306 33.64 -17.85 -5.51
C ALA A 306 34.70 -18.94 -5.72
N ALA A 307 35.52 -18.82 -6.77
CA ALA A 307 36.60 -19.76 -7.06
C ALA A 307 37.88 -19.04 -7.46
N LEU A 308 39.02 -19.57 -7.02
CA LEU A 308 40.35 -19.18 -7.47
C LEU A 308 40.86 -20.24 -8.45
N VAL A 309 41.24 -19.81 -9.64
CA VAL A 309 41.58 -20.70 -10.76
C VAL A 309 42.93 -20.31 -11.34
N LEU A 310 43.81 -21.28 -11.60
CA LEU A 310 45.06 -21.04 -12.31
C LEU A 310 44.80 -20.70 -13.79
N PRO A 311 45.72 -20.03 -14.49
CA PRO A 311 45.64 -19.81 -15.94
C PRO A 311 45.49 -21.10 -16.75
N GLU A 312 45.94 -22.23 -16.19
CA GLU A 312 45.83 -23.59 -16.72
C GLU A 312 44.41 -24.20 -16.55
N GLY A 313 43.48 -23.50 -15.88
CA GLY A 313 42.10 -23.92 -15.64
C GLY A 313 41.89 -24.75 -14.36
N HIS A 314 42.94 -25.03 -13.59
CA HIS A 314 42.84 -25.79 -12.34
C HIS A 314 42.33 -24.93 -11.18
N VAL A 315 41.29 -25.39 -10.48
CA VAL A 315 40.69 -24.68 -9.33
C VAL A 315 41.55 -24.91 -8.08
N LEU A 316 42.12 -23.84 -7.53
CA LEU A 316 42.92 -23.85 -6.31
C LEU A 316 42.08 -23.88 -5.05
N ALA A 317 40.99 -23.09 -5.03
CA ALA A 317 40.08 -23.01 -3.90
C ALA A 317 38.69 -22.57 -4.39
N SER A 318 37.65 -23.01 -3.68
CA SER A 318 36.26 -22.67 -3.96
C SER A 318 35.47 -22.50 -2.68
N ALA A 319 34.51 -21.58 -2.68
CA ALA A 319 33.54 -21.38 -1.62
C ALA A 319 32.13 -21.27 -2.21
N GLY A 320 31.13 -21.72 -1.47
CA GLY A 320 29.72 -21.65 -1.87
C GLY A 320 29.32 -22.64 -2.98
N GLN A 321 28.20 -22.36 -3.66
CA GLN A 321 27.68 -23.14 -4.77
C GLN A 321 28.26 -22.65 -6.10
N LEU A 322 29.04 -23.53 -6.74
CA LEU A 322 29.59 -23.33 -8.08
C LEU A 322 28.70 -24.03 -9.11
N ASP A 323 27.62 -23.39 -9.53
CA ASP A 323 26.80 -23.93 -10.63
C ASP A 323 27.59 -23.84 -11.93
N GLY A 324 28.04 -24.99 -12.46
CA GLY A 324 28.90 -25.08 -13.66
C GLY A 324 28.29 -24.55 -14.96
N GLY A 325 27.01 -24.16 -14.96
CA GLY A 325 26.31 -23.51 -16.07
C GLY A 325 25.91 -22.04 -15.80
N ALA A 326 26.23 -21.49 -14.62
CA ALA A 326 25.93 -20.10 -14.29
C ALA A 326 26.96 -19.15 -14.91
N GLU A 327 26.51 -17.98 -15.36
CA GLU A 327 27.42 -16.90 -15.76
C GLU A 327 28.28 -16.46 -14.57
N TYR A 328 29.57 -16.25 -14.81
CA TYR A 328 30.54 -15.85 -13.80
C TYR A 328 31.29 -14.58 -14.26
N VAL A 329 31.72 -13.78 -13.28
CA VAL A 329 32.63 -12.66 -13.51
C VAL A 329 34.04 -13.16 -13.23
N GLU A 330 34.93 -13.07 -14.22
CA GLU A 330 36.33 -13.48 -14.11
C GLU A 330 37.27 -12.27 -14.16
N THR A 331 38.24 -12.22 -13.24
CA THR A 331 39.26 -11.18 -13.19
C THR A 331 40.63 -11.82 -12.99
N SER A 332 41.61 -11.42 -13.80
CA SER A 332 42.98 -11.92 -13.73
C SER A 332 43.78 -11.17 -12.68
N ILE A 333 44.50 -11.91 -11.83
CA ILE A 333 45.42 -11.40 -10.83
C ILE A 333 46.83 -11.47 -11.42
N ASP A 334 47.45 -10.31 -11.63
CA ASP A 334 48.75 -10.20 -12.25
C ASP A 334 49.87 -10.10 -11.20
N ALA A 335 51.01 -10.77 -11.47
CA ALA A 335 52.26 -10.46 -10.77
C ALA A 335 53.05 -9.44 -11.56
N TYR A 336 53.47 -8.38 -10.87
CA TYR A 336 54.37 -7.36 -11.41
C TYR A 336 55.73 -7.38 -10.68
N TRP A 337 56.82 -7.63 -11.41
CA TRP A 337 58.19 -7.53 -10.90
C TRP A 337 58.78 -6.14 -11.17
N PRO A 338 59.48 -5.51 -10.20
CA PRO A 338 60.19 -4.25 -10.40
C PRO A 338 61.48 -4.48 -11.20
N SER A 339 61.37 -4.89 -12.47
CA SER A 339 62.48 -4.90 -13.42
C SER A 339 62.17 -3.90 -14.55
N ARG A 340 63.20 -3.49 -15.31
CA ARG A 340 63.08 -2.49 -16.40
C ARG A 340 62.09 -2.87 -17.51
N PHE A 341 61.63 -4.12 -17.52
CA PHE A 341 60.56 -4.60 -18.40
C PHE A 341 59.30 -4.85 -17.57
N ARG A 342 58.31 -3.98 -17.72
CA ARG A 342 56.96 -4.10 -17.15
C ARG A 342 56.21 -5.29 -17.78
N GLN A 343 56.60 -6.53 -17.48
CA GLN A 343 55.81 -7.70 -17.88
C GLN A 343 54.85 -8.07 -16.75
N ARG A 344 53.54 -7.92 -17.02
CA ARG A 344 52.47 -8.48 -16.19
C ARG A 344 52.31 -9.95 -16.60
N LEU A 345 52.53 -10.88 -15.68
CA LEU A 345 52.18 -12.28 -15.87
C LEU A 345 50.95 -12.58 -15.02
N GLY A 346 49.87 -13.06 -15.66
CA GLY A 346 48.68 -13.54 -14.94
C GLY A 346 49.02 -14.81 -14.15
N VAL A 347 48.89 -14.75 -12.83
CA VAL A 347 49.26 -15.85 -11.93
C VAL A 347 48.05 -16.66 -11.50
N MET A 348 46.87 -16.02 -11.42
CA MET A 348 45.62 -16.62 -10.96
C MET A 348 44.43 -15.81 -11.48
N ASN A 349 43.27 -16.43 -11.60
CA ASN A 349 42.00 -15.77 -11.89
C ASN A 349 41.06 -15.96 -10.72
N ILE A 350 40.30 -14.93 -10.37
CA ILE A 350 39.16 -15.05 -9.47
C ILE A 350 37.88 -15.10 -10.29
N ARG A 351 37.03 -16.08 -9.98
CA ARG A 351 35.68 -16.24 -10.55
C ARG A 351 34.65 -16.03 -9.46
N LEU A 352 33.77 -15.06 -9.65
CA LEU A 352 32.64 -14.81 -8.76
C LEU A 352 31.34 -15.23 -9.46
N TYR A 353 30.52 -16.00 -8.76
CA TYR A 353 29.24 -16.51 -9.24
C TYR A 353 28.10 -15.71 -8.60
N PRO A 354 27.35 -14.90 -9.37
CA PRO A 354 26.18 -14.21 -8.85
C PRO A 354 25.07 -15.19 -8.47
N ASP A 355 24.36 -14.91 -7.37
CA ASP A 355 23.23 -15.72 -6.94
C ASP A 355 21.96 -15.40 -7.76
N THR A 356 21.54 -16.38 -8.55
CA THR A 356 20.29 -16.31 -9.30
C THR A 356 19.06 -16.31 -8.39
N GLY A 357 19.16 -16.90 -7.19
CA GLY A 357 18.12 -16.89 -6.16
C GLY A 357 17.86 -15.49 -5.59
N TYR A 358 18.93 -14.75 -5.28
CA TYR A 358 18.86 -13.35 -4.87
C TYR A 358 18.21 -12.46 -5.93
N LEU A 359 18.61 -12.60 -7.21
CA LEU A 359 18.00 -11.87 -8.33
C LEU A 359 16.51 -12.22 -8.46
N ALA A 360 16.17 -13.51 -8.47
CA ALA A 360 14.78 -13.98 -8.57
C ALA A 360 13.92 -13.46 -7.41
N GLY A 361 14.47 -13.38 -6.20
CA GLY A 361 13.82 -12.79 -5.03
C GLY A 361 13.46 -11.32 -5.22
N LYS A 362 14.41 -10.50 -5.70
CA LYS A 362 14.17 -9.07 -5.99
C LYS A 362 13.18 -8.85 -7.12
N VAL A 363 13.29 -9.62 -8.20
CA VAL A 363 12.34 -9.57 -9.33
C VAL A 363 10.94 -10.00 -8.89
N ARG A 364 10.83 -11.05 -8.06
CA ARG A 364 9.55 -11.49 -7.48
C ARG A 364 8.92 -10.42 -6.61
N SER A 365 9.71 -9.71 -5.80
CA SER A 365 9.22 -8.58 -5.01
C SER A 365 8.62 -7.49 -5.91
N LEU A 366 9.33 -7.07 -6.97
CA LEU A 366 8.78 -6.10 -7.92
C LEU A 366 7.54 -6.64 -8.63
N ALA A 367 7.50 -7.92 -8.99
CA ALA A 367 6.35 -8.53 -9.65
C ALA A 367 5.10 -8.48 -8.77
N ILE A 368 5.23 -8.70 -7.46
CA ILE A 368 4.14 -8.52 -6.51
C ILE A 368 3.68 -7.06 -6.51
N ASP A 369 4.62 -6.11 -6.45
CA ASP A 369 4.32 -4.68 -6.44
C ASP A 369 3.57 -4.23 -7.71
N LEU A 370 4.07 -4.60 -8.89
CA LEU A 370 3.45 -4.29 -10.17
C LEU A 370 2.08 -4.97 -10.33
N THR A 371 1.93 -6.20 -9.84
CA THR A 371 0.63 -6.89 -9.83
C THR A 371 -0.38 -6.13 -8.97
N THR A 372 0.03 -5.63 -7.81
CA THR A 372 -0.86 -4.86 -6.93
C THR A 372 -1.28 -3.54 -7.57
N SER A 373 -0.33 -2.81 -8.17
CA SER A 373 -0.61 -1.60 -8.95
C SER A 373 -1.57 -1.87 -10.12
N LEU A 374 -1.35 -2.97 -10.85
CA LEU A 374 -2.21 -3.38 -11.95
C LEU A 374 -3.63 -3.68 -11.49
N VAL A 375 -3.81 -4.42 -10.39
CA VAL A 375 -5.14 -4.72 -9.83
C VAL A 375 -5.88 -3.44 -9.46
N ILE A 376 -5.23 -2.49 -8.77
CA ILE A 376 -5.82 -1.20 -8.39
C ILE A 376 -6.21 -0.41 -9.64
N SER A 377 -5.30 -0.35 -10.61
CA SER A 377 -5.52 0.36 -11.87
C SER A 377 -6.68 -0.24 -12.68
N LEU A 378 -6.83 -1.57 -12.70
CA LEU A 378 -7.94 -2.25 -13.37
C LEU A 378 -9.28 -2.02 -12.66
N LEU A 379 -9.29 -1.99 -11.32
CA LEU A 379 -10.49 -1.64 -10.54
C LEU A 379 -10.90 -0.18 -10.79
N PHE A 380 -9.92 0.73 -10.80
CA PHE A 380 -10.10 2.14 -11.12
C PHE A 380 -10.64 2.32 -12.55
N LEU A 381 -10.06 1.60 -13.52
CA LEU A 381 -10.51 1.55 -14.91
C LEU A 381 -11.94 1.03 -15.04
N MET A 382 -12.30 -0.03 -14.30
CA MET A 382 -13.65 -0.60 -14.34
C MET A 382 -14.72 0.42 -13.89
N GLU A 383 -14.45 1.19 -12.83
CA GLU A 383 -15.39 2.20 -12.34
C GLU A 383 -15.43 3.45 -13.24
N LEU A 384 -14.27 3.93 -13.70
CA LEU A 384 -14.20 5.05 -14.66
C LEU A 384 -14.86 4.70 -16.00
N ALA A 385 -14.68 3.50 -16.53
CA ALA A 385 -15.30 3.06 -17.78
C ALA A 385 -16.83 2.98 -17.68
N ARG A 386 -17.38 2.72 -16.49
CA ARG A 386 -18.83 2.76 -16.23
C ARG A 386 -19.34 4.20 -16.11
N LEU A 387 -18.61 5.08 -15.42
CA LEU A 387 -18.94 6.50 -15.35
C LEU A 387 -18.89 7.15 -16.75
N LEU A 388 -17.88 6.80 -17.55
CA LEU A 388 -17.77 7.20 -18.95
C LEU A 388 -18.98 6.79 -19.76
N ARG A 389 -19.40 5.52 -19.62
CA ARG A 389 -20.58 5.00 -20.32
C ARG A 389 -21.82 5.80 -19.97
N MET A 390 -22.01 6.09 -18.69
CA MET A 390 -23.13 6.91 -18.23
C MET A 390 -23.12 8.30 -18.88
N LEU A 391 -21.97 8.98 -18.90
CA LEU A 391 -21.82 10.29 -19.54
C LEU A 391 -22.06 10.21 -21.05
N SER A 392 -21.54 9.17 -21.72
CA SER A 392 -21.71 8.99 -23.17
C SER A 392 -23.17 8.81 -23.59
N VAL A 393 -23.96 8.05 -22.80
CA VAL A 393 -25.39 7.84 -23.04
C VAL A 393 -26.15 9.15 -22.89
N ARG A 394 -25.80 9.96 -21.88
CA ARG A 394 -26.42 11.28 -21.66
C ARG A 394 -26.11 12.28 -22.76
N MET A 395 -24.84 12.35 -23.17
CA MET A 395 -24.44 13.22 -24.28
C MET A 395 -25.15 12.83 -25.57
N ALA A 396 -25.35 11.52 -25.82
CA ALA A 396 -26.16 11.07 -26.94
C ALA A 396 -27.64 11.52 -26.79
N GLN A 397 -28.27 11.30 -25.63
CA GLN A 397 -29.66 11.71 -25.40
C GLN A 397 -29.90 13.21 -25.50
N ALA A 398 -28.95 14.06 -25.08
CA ALA A 398 -29.06 15.51 -25.19
C ALA A 398 -28.98 16.03 -26.64
N ILE A 399 -28.44 15.22 -27.55
CA ILE A 399 -28.20 15.59 -28.95
C ILE A 399 -29.29 15.06 -29.89
N PHE A 400 -29.90 13.89 -29.60
CA PHE A 400 -30.91 13.25 -30.44
C PHE A 400 -32.35 13.51 -29.93
N THR A 401 -33.28 13.86 -30.83
CA THR A 401 -34.70 14.18 -30.53
C THR A 401 -35.55 12.93 -30.23
N GLU A 402 -36.67 13.11 -29.52
CA GLU A 402 -37.59 12.06 -29.03
C GLU A 402 -38.04 11.03 -30.09
N LYS A 403 -38.10 11.41 -31.38
CA LYS A 403 -38.54 10.50 -32.47
C LYS A 403 -37.52 9.42 -32.88
N GLU A 404 -36.24 9.52 -32.48
CA GLU A 404 -35.21 8.50 -32.75
C GLU A 404 -34.89 7.61 -31.53
N GLN A 405 -35.62 7.75 -30.42
CA GLN A 405 -35.35 7.05 -29.16
C GLN A 405 -36.05 5.67 -29.10
N GLU A 406 -35.53 4.67 -29.80
CA GLU A 406 -36.02 3.27 -29.71
C GLU A 406 -35.03 2.28 -29.05
N ALA A 407 -34.02 2.75 -28.29
CA ALA A 407 -33.09 1.84 -27.61
C ALA A 407 -32.56 2.34 -26.25
N PRO A 408 -32.11 1.41 -25.39
CA PRO A 408 -32.68 1.11 -24.09
C PRO A 408 -32.43 2.22 -23.07
N VAL A 409 -33.52 2.70 -22.47
CA VAL A 409 -33.47 3.55 -21.27
C VAL A 409 -32.65 2.81 -20.20
N LEU A 410 -31.58 3.44 -19.72
CA LEU A 410 -30.89 2.99 -18.52
C LEU A 410 -31.90 3.08 -17.38
N HIS A 411 -32.57 1.96 -17.08
CA HIS A 411 -33.68 1.88 -16.12
C HIS A 411 -33.28 2.27 -14.68
N ASN A 412 -32.05 2.78 -14.46
CA ASN A 412 -31.44 3.03 -13.15
C ASN A 412 -30.24 4.03 -13.22
N GLU A 413 -30.35 5.16 -13.91
CA GLU A 413 -29.27 6.17 -13.94
C GLU A 413 -28.83 6.63 -12.53
N MET A 414 -29.78 6.78 -11.61
CA MET A 414 -29.52 7.22 -10.24
C MET A 414 -28.62 6.24 -9.47
N LEU A 415 -28.80 4.94 -9.64
CA LEU A 415 -27.96 3.91 -9.00
C LEU A 415 -26.52 3.95 -9.51
N VAL A 416 -26.32 4.21 -10.81
CA VAL A 416 -24.98 4.33 -11.39
C VAL A 416 -24.27 5.57 -10.84
N THR A 417 -24.97 6.69 -10.70
CA THR A 417 -24.39 7.90 -10.09
C THR A 417 -24.04 7.69 -8.63
N LEU A 418 -24.93 7.08 -7.85
CA LEU A 418 -24.70 6.86 -6.44
C LEU A 418 -23.53 5.90 -6.20
N ARG A 419 -23.41 4.87 -7.05
CA ARG A 419 -22.24 3.98 -7.06
C ARG A 419 -20.95 4.75 -7.33
N ALA A 420 -20.92 5.59 -8.36
CA ALA A 420 -19.73 6.36 -8.72
C ALA A 420 -19.37 7.43 -7.66
N ALA A 421 -20.37 8.09 -7.08
CA ALA A 421 -20.18 9.02 -5.97
C ALA A 421 -19.63 8.29 -4.73
N GLY A 422 -20.18 7.12 -4.40
CA GLY A 422 -19.66 6.26 -3.34
C GLY A 422 -18.22 5.83 -3.60
N PHE A 423 -17.91 5.39 -4.83
CA PHE A 423 -16.54 5.06 -5.23
C PHE A 423 -15.56 6.21 -5.00
N LEU A 424 -15.86 7.41 -5.51
CA LEU A 424 -14.99 8.58 -5.37
C LEU A 424 -14.85 9.04 -3.90
N PHE A 425 -15.93 8.98 -3.13
CA PHE A 425 -15.89 9.31 -1.70
C PHE A 425 -14.94 8.36 -0.95
N PHE A 426 -15.13 7.06 -1.11
CA PHE A 426 -14.34 6.04 -0.42
C PHE A 426 -12.90 5.93 -0.95
N LEU A 427 -12.67 6.26 -2.23
CA LEU A 427 -11.33 6.39 -2.80
C LEU A 427 -10.49 7.40 -2.02
N GLY A 428 -11.06 8.55 -1.63
CA GLY A 428 -10.37 9.54 -0.81
C GLY A 428 -10.41 9.21 0.68
N TYR A 429 -11.60 8.91 1.21
CA TYR A 429 -11.80 8.74 2.64
C TYR A 429 -10.95 7.61 3.25
N ASP A 430 -10.86 6.46 2.57
CA ASP A 430 -10.12 5.30 3.06
C ASP A 430 -8.62 5.31 2.70
N MET A 431 -8.09 6.42 2.14
CA MET A 431 -6.64 6.52 1.88
C MET A 431 -5.79 6.35 3.14
N CYS A 432 -6.33 6.76 4.29
CA CYS A 432 -5.61 6.69 5.56
C CYS A 432 -5.84 5.41 6.36
N ILE A 433 -6.79 4.55 5.96
CA ILE A 433 -7.34 3.50 6.81
C ILE A 433 -6.29 2.50 7.33
N SER A 434 -5.24 2.23 6.54
CA SER A 434 -4.20 1.24 6.86
C SER A 434 -3.13 1.75 7.82
N PHE A 435 -3.06 3.05 8.09
CA PHE A 435 -2.00 3.65 8.89
C PHE A 435 -2.49 4.62 9.98
N ILE A 436 -3.80 4.68 10.26
CA ILE A 436 -4.37 5.47 11.37
C ILE A 436 -3.64 5.19 12.71
N PRO A 437 -3.43 3.92 13.13
CA PRO A 437 -2.75 3.63 14.40
C PRO A 437 -1.27 4.04 14.38
N LEU A 438 -0.63 3.95 13.22
CA LEU A 438 0.78 4.28 13.04
C LEU A 438 1.01 5.80 13.14
N MET A 439 0.12 6.60 12.54
CA MET A 439 0.16 8.04 12.69
C MET A 439 -0.16 8.47 14.14
N ALA A 440 -1.11 7.81 14.80
CA ALA A 440 -1.40 8.07 16.21
C ALA A 440 -0.21 7.78 17.14
N ARG A 441 0.67 6.83 16.76
CA ARG A 441 1.90 6.49 17.49
C ARG A 441 2.98 7.57 17.37
N GLU A 442 3.01 8.31 16.27
CA GLU A 442 4.01 9.36 16.01
C GLU A 442 3.67 10.69 16.70
N LEU A 443 2.39 10.92 17.02
CA LEU A 443 1.94 12.19 17.59
C LEU A 443 2.20 12.29 19.10
N PRO A 444 2.60 13.47 19.62
CA PRO A 444 2.72 13.71 21.05
C PRO A 444 1.38 13.52 21.76
N ALA A 445 1.39 12.79 22.87
CA ALA A 445 0.21 12.49 23.67
C ALA A 445 0.31 13.10 25.08
N PRO A 446 -0.12 14.35 25.29
CA PRO A 446 -0.33 14.91 26.62
C PRO A 446 -1.68 14.45 27.17
N MET A 447 -1.83 13.17 27.54
CA MET A 447 -3.08 12.64 28.10
C MET A 447 -2.82 11.81 29.37
N TRP A 448 -3.64 12.10 30.40
CA TRP A 448 -3.62 11.58 31.77
C TRP A 448 -3.57 10.05 31.89
N GLY A 449 -2.40 9.44 32.14
CA GLY A 449 -2.28 8.07 32.69
C GLY A 449 -2.87 6.92 31.85
N ILE A 450 -3.28 7.17 30.60
CA ILE A 450 -3.78 6.14 29.67
C ILE A 450 -2.58 5.50 28.95
N SER A 451 -2.63 4.18 28.75
CA SER A 451 -1.56 3.46 28.04
C SER A 451 -1.44 3.90 26.58
N ARG A 452 -0.21 3.86 26.03
CA ARG A 452 0.05 4.30 24.65
C ARG A 452 -0.71 3.46 23.62
N GLU A 453 -0.94 2.19 23.93
CA GLU A 453 -1.64 1.23 23.09
C GLU A 453 -3.11 1.64 22.93
N VAL A 454 -3.80 1.96 24.02
CA VAL A 454 -5.19 2.44 23.98
C VAL A 454 -5.30 3.75 23.21
N LEU A 455 -4.36 4.67 23.42
CA LEU A 455 -4.31 5.96 22.73
C LEU A 455 -4.20 5.82 21.20
N GLN A 456 -3.47 4.81 20.71
CA GLN A 456 -3.35 4.53 19.27
C GLN A 456 -4.67 4.04 18.64
N GLY A 457 -5.57 3.44 19.43
CA GLY A 457 -6.87 2.94 18.97
C GLY A 457 -7.99 3.99 19.01
N MET A 458 -7.85 5.02 19.83
CA MET A 458 -8.88 6.05 20.02
C MET A 458 -9.34 6.77 18.75
N PRO A 459 -8.48 7.13 17.79
CA PRO A 459 -8.94 7.83 16.59
C PRO A 459 -9.96 7.02 15.78
N ILE A 460 -9.77 5.69 15.70
CA ILE A 460 -10.69 4.77 15.03
C ILE A 460 -12.02 4.69 15.82
N SER A 461 -11.94 4.57 17.14
CA SER A 461 -13.14 4.54 17.98
C SER A 461 -13.94 5.85 17.92
N ALA A 462 -13.27 7.01 17.96
CA ALA A 462 -13.90 8.32 17.85
C ALA A 462 -14.63 8.48 16.52
N GLU A 463 -13.99 8.05 15.42
CA GLU A 463 -14.61 8.01 14.10
C GLU A 463 -15.89 7.15 14.10
N MET A 464 -15.84 5.94 14.66
CA MET A 464 -17.00 5.03 14.69
C MET A 464 -18.14 5.55 15.59
N ILE A 465 -17.83 6.21 16.71
CA ILE A 465 -18.82 6.87 17.58
C ILE A 465 -19.55 7.95 16.79
N CYS A 466 -18.79 8.88 16.20
CA CYS A 466 -19.35 10.00 15.45
C CYS A 466 -20.12 9.52 14.21
N ALA A 467 -19.66 8.45 13.55
CA ALA A 467 -20.37 7.81 12.46
C ALA A 467 -21.72 7.21 12.90
N GLY A 468 -21.77 6.56 14.06
CA GLY A 468 -23.01 6.05 14.64
C GLY A 468 -24.03 7.15 14.93
N VAL A 469 -23.58 8.26 15.53
CA VAL A 469 -24.43 9.44 15.77
C VAL A 469 -24.92 10.04 14.45
N ALA A 470 -24.05 10.16 13.45
CA ALA A 470 -24.41 10.67 12.14
C ALA A 470 -25.39 9.78 11.37
N LEU A 471 -25.31 8.46 11.51
CA LEU A 471 -26.29 7.53 10.94
C LEU A 471 -27.70 7.78 11.50
N LEU A 472 -27.83 7.98 12.81
CA LEU A 472 -29.10 8.30 13.45
C LEU A 472 -29.66 9.65 12.96
N LEU A 473 -28.83 10.70 12.97
CA LEU A 473 -29.24 12.04 12.54
C LEU A 473 -29.48 12.13 11.03
N GLY A 474 -28.75 11.34 10.24
CA GLY A 474 -28.83 11.31 8.78
C GLY A 474 -30.19 10.90 8.26
N GLY A 475 -30.91 10.02 8.98
CA GLY A 475 -32.30 9.68 8.66
C GLY A 475 -33.22 10.90 8.72
N ILE A 476 -33.18 11.63 9.85
CA ILE A 476 -33.99 12.84 10.09
C ILE A 476 -33.63 13.94 9.07
N LEU A 477 -32.34 14.12 8.81
CA LEU A 477 -31.86 15.13 7.88
C LEU A 477 -32.28 14.82 6.44
N SER A 478 -32.27 13.53 6.05
CA SER A 478 -32.70 13.08 4.74
C SER A 478 -34.21 13.23 4.55
N GLU A 479 -35.03 13.04 5.59
CA GLU A 479 -36.47 13.30 5.53
C GLU A 479 -36.78 14.79 5.31
N ARG A 480 -36.04 15.69 5.97
CA ARG A 480 -36.27 17.14 5.87
C ARG A 480 -35.68 17.80 4.62
N PHE A 481 -34.46 17.41 4.22
CA PHE A 481 -33.70 18.09 3.17
C PHE A 481 -33.44 17.24 1.93
N GLY A 482 -33.82 15.96 1.95
CA GLY A 482 -33.55 14.98 0.91
C GLY A 482 -32.14 14.37 1.00
N TRP A 483 -32.01 13.14 0.51
CA TRP A 483 -30.76 12.36 0.60
C TRP A 483 -29.57 13.03 -0.11
N ARG A 484 -29.78 13.74 -1.23
CA ARG A 484 -28.69 14.41 -1.97
C ARG A 484 -27.98 15.47 -1.15
N ARG A 485 -28.73 16.30 -0.43
CA ARG A 485 -28.16 17.35 0.42
C ARG A 485 -27.43 16.73 1.61
N GLY A 486 -27.99 15.65 2.17
CA GLY A 486 -27.33 14.85 3.20
C GLY A 486 -25.97 14.30 2.74
N PHE A 487 -25.89 13.79 1.51
CA PHE A 487 -24.62 13.32 0.93
C PHE A 487 -23.61 14.47 0.78
N ILE A 488 -24.02 15.62 0.22
CA ILE A 488 -23.13 16.77 0.01
C ILE A 488 -22.60 17.31 1.34
N LEU A 489 -23.48 17.47 2.34
CA LEU A 489 -23.10 17.89 3.68
C LEU A 489 -22.13 16.89 4.31
N GLY A 490 -22.43 15.59 4.22
CA GLY A 490 -21.55 14.55 4.74
C GLY A 490 -20.16 14.55 4.09
N ALA A 491 -20.08 14.71 2.77
CA ALA A 491 -18.82 14.81 2.04
C ALA A 491 -18.00 16.05 2.44
N ALA A 492 -18.66 17.20 2.61
CA ALA A 492 -18.02 18.42 3.08
C ALA A 492 -17.48 18.30 4.51
N VAL A 493 -18.28 17.73 5.42
CA VAL A 493 -17.86 17.50 6.82
C VAL A 493 -16.73 16.47 6.89
N ALA A 494 -16.79 15.41 6.08
CA ALA A 494 -15.74 14.41 6.01
C ALA A 494 -14.40 15.02 5.56
N SER A 495 -14.44 15.84 4.49
CA SER A 495 -13.29 16.58 3.99
C SER A 495 -12.71 17.53 5.04
N LEU A 496 -13.55 18.28 5.75
CA LEU A 496 -13.12 19.14 6.85
C LEU A 496 -12.39 18.35 7.95
N GLY A 497 -12.95 17.20 8.37
CA GLY A 497 -12.31 16.34 9.36
C GLY A 497 -10.94 15.81 8.90
N LEU A 498 -10.79 15.52 7.60
CA LEU A 498 -9.51 15.07 7.02
C LEU A 498 -8.46 16.20 7.01
N VAL A 499 -8.87 17.46 6.76
CA VAL A 499 -7.97 18.63 6.90
C VAL A 499 -7.53 18.80 8.35
N VAL A 500 -8.47 18.73 9.31
CA VAL A 500 -8.16 18.85 10.74
C VAL A 500 -7.21 17.73 11.18
N ALA A 501 -7.46 16.49 10.76
CA ALA A 501 -6.60 15.36 11.07
C ALA A 501 -5.20 15.46 10.41
N GLY A 502 -5.13 15.92 9.16
CA GLY A 502 -3.86 16.07 8.44
C GLY A 502 -3.00 17.25 8.90
N THR A 503 -3.57 18.23 9.60
CA THR A 503 -2.85 19.39 10.17
C THR A 503 -2.66 19.30 11.68
N ALA A 504 -3.07 18.19 12.29
CA ALA A 504 -3.01 18.00 13.73
C ALA A 504 -1.57 17.77 14.20
N SER A 505 -1.06 18.66 15.06
CA SER A 505 0.24 18.52 15.72
C SER A 505 0.18 17.78 17.07
N SER A 506 -1.01 17.33 17.48
CA SER A 506 -1.24 16.64 18.75
C SER A 506 -2.25 15.52 18.59
N LEU A 507 -2.12 14.47 19.40
CA LEU A 507 -3.03 13.33 19.35
C LEU A 507 -4.51 13.69 19.59
N PRO A 508 -4.88 14.58 20.56
CA PRO A 508 -6.27 14.99 20.73
C PRO A 508 -6.83 15.72 19.50
N GLY A 509 -6.02 16.56 18.84
CA GLY A 509 -6.41 17.21 17.59
C GLY A 509 -6.67 16.20 16.47
N PHE A 510 -5.84 15.16 16.38
CA PHE A 510 -6.03 14.07 15.42
C PHE A 510 -7.30 13.25 15.71
N ILE A 511 -7.57 12.91 16.98
CA ILE A 511 -8.79 12.22 17.41
C ILE A 511 -10.03 13.06 17.06
N ALA A 512 -10.00 14.37 17.33
CA ALA A 512 -11.10 15.28 16.99
C ALA A 512 -11.33 15.34 15.47
N GLY A 513 -10.26 15.45 14.68
CA GLY A 513 -10.33 15.42 13.22
C GLY A 513 -10.97 14.12 12.69
N ARG A 514 -10.55 12.97 13.22
CA ARG A 514 -11.14 11.66 12.87
C ARG A 514 -12.60 11.52 13.30
N GLY A 515 -12.99 12.07 14.44
CA GLY A 515 -14.39 12.17 14.86
C GLY A 515 -15.24 12.98 13.88
N ILE A 516 -14.78 14.16 13.47
CA ILE A 516 -15.46 15.00 12.46
C ILE A 516 -15.57 14.25 11.13
N SER A 517 -14.49 13.58 10.69
CA SER A 517 -14.49 12.74 9.50
C SER A 517 -15.53 11.62 9.59
N GLY A 518 -15.58 10.93 10.72
CA GLY A 518 -16.54 9.85 10.99
C GLY A 518 -17.99 10.32 10.93
N PHE A 519 -18.28 11.52 11.44
CA PHE A 519 -19.60 12.13 11.32
C PHE A 519 -19.99 12.33 9.85
N GLY A 520 -19.08 12.87 9.02
CA GLY A 520 -19.31 13.01 7.58
C GLY A 520 -19.52 11.67 6.87
N PHE A 521 -18.72 10.66 7.20
CA PHE A 521 -18.85 9.29 6.69
C PHE A 521 -20.21 8.66 7.02
N GLY A 522 -20.71 8.83 8.25
CA GLY A 522 -22.03 8.33 8.64
C GLY A 522 -23.18 8.96 7.83
N LEU A 523 -23.11 10.29 7.60
CA LEU A 523 -24.09 11.00 6.78
C LEU A 523 -24.08 10.52 5.32
N VAL A 524 -22.89 10.36 4.72
CA VAL A 524 -22.74 9.88 3.34
C VAL A 524 -23.29 8.46 3.18
N LEU A 525 -22.95 7.55 4.10
CA LEU A 525 -23.46 6.19 4.08
C LEU A 525 -24.99 6.15 4.19
N MET A 526 -25.57 6.94 5.09
CA MET A 526 -27.03 6.98 5.26
C MET A 526 -27.73 7.55 4.02
N ALA A 527 -27.20 8.64 3.47
CA ALA A 527 -27.71 9.25 2.24
C ALA A 527 -27.64 8.30 1.04
N ALA A 528 -26.54 7.55 0.91
CA ALA A 528 -26.38 6.54 -0.13
C ALA A 528 -27.39 5.38 0.03
N GLN A 529 -27.63 4.92 1.26
CA GLN A 529 -28.62 3.86 1.50
C GLN A 529 -30.03 4.33 1.14
N ILE A 530 -30.44 5.50 1.63
CA ILE A 530 -31.77 6.06 1.35
C ILE A 530 -31.96 6.27 -0.16
N GLY A 531 -30.96 6.83 -0.85
CA GLY A 531 -31.01 7.03 -2.30
C GLY A 531 -31.12 5.75 -3.14
N THR A 532 -30.90 4.56 -2.58
CA THR A 532 -31.12 3.28 -3.29
C THR A 532 -32.48 2.64 -3.03
N LEU A 533 -33.17 3.04 -1.95
CA LEU A 533 -34.42 2.41 -1.50
C LEU A 533 -35.63 2.79 -2.35
N ASP A 534 -35.58 3.93 -3.05
CA ASP A 534 -36.69 4.46 -3.89
C ASP A 534 -36.93 3.66 -5.20
N ASN A 535 -36.16 2.62 -5.49
CA ASN A 535 -36.27 1.85 -6.73
C ASN A 535 -36.99 0.50 -6.53
N LYS A 536 -37.77 0.09 -7.54
CA LYS A 536 -38.46 -1.23 -7.61
C LYS A 536 -37.53 -2.44 -7.37
N ASN A 537 -36.21 -2.28 -7.53
CA ASN A 537 -35.20 -3.32 -7.28
C ASN A 537 -34.11 -2.84 -6.31
N SER A 538 -34.54 -2.34 -5.15
CA SER A 538 -33.68 -1.74 -4.10
C SER A 538 -32.54 -2.66 -3.63
N GLY A 539 -32.76 -3.98 -3.55
CA GLY A 539 -31.72 -4.94 -3.19
C GLY A 539 -30.54 -4.98 -4.17
N ALA A 540 -30.82 -5.04 -5.47
CA ALA A 540 -29.78 -5.01 -6.51
C ALA A 540 -29.07 -3.64 -6.58
N GLY A 541 -29.80 -2.56 -6.32
CA GLY A 541 -29.23 -1.21 -6.25
C GLY A 541 -28.30 -1.01 -5.06
N LEU A 542 -28.70 -1.49 -3.88
CA LEU A 542 -27.88 -1.45 -2.67
C LEU A 542 -26.60 -2.26 -2.85
N ALA A 543 -26.70 -3.48 -3.40
CA ALA A 543 -25.52 -4.29 -3.75
C ALA A 543 -24.61 -3.58 -4.76
N GLY A 544 -25.19 -2.89 -5.74
CA GLY A 544 -24.48 -2.07 -6.71
C GLY A 544 -23.71 -0.90 -6.05
N VAL A 545 -24.31 -0.20 -5.10
CA VAL A 545 -23.65 0.93 -4.41
C VAL A 545 -22.55 0.45 -3.47
N PHE A 546 -22.79 -0.62 -2.69
CA PHE A 546 -21.74 -1.20 -1.84
C PHE A 546 -20.56 -1.71 -2.65
N ALA A 547 -20.79 -2.33 -3.80
CA ALA A 547 -19.69 -2.74 -4.68
C ALA A 547 -18.89 -1.55 -5.23
N GLY A 548 -19.47 -0.34 -5.35
CA GLY A 548 -18.72 0.89 -5.65
C GLY A 548 -17.94 1.40 -4.44
N ILE A 549 -18.58 1.43 -3.26
CA ILE A 549 -17.98 1.81 -1.98
C ILE A 549 -16.72 0.97 -1.70
N PHE A 550 -16.83 -0.36 -1.79
CA PHE A 550 -15.70 -1.25 -1.53
C PHE A 550 -14.61 -1.16 -2.60
N ALA A 551 -14.98 -0.99 -3.88
CA ALA A 551 -13.98 -0.72 -4.92
C ALA A 551 -13.22 0.58 -4.64
N GLY A 552 -13.90 1.61 -4.15
CA GLY A 552 -13.28 2.88 -3.74
C GLY A 552 -12.34 2.67 -2.57
N SER A 553 -12.81 1.97 -1.53
CA SER A 553 -12.06 1.63 -0.32
C SER A 553 -10.75 0.91 -0.64
N ILE A 554 -10.79 -0.13 -1.49
CA ILE A 554 -9.63 -0.92 -1.91
C ILE A 554 -8.60 -0.06 -2.64
N CYS A 555 -9.08 0.72 -3.61
CA CYS A 555 -8.21 1.61 -4.37
C CYS A 555 -7.62 2.69 -3.45
N GLY A 556 -8.43 3.24 -2.54
CA GLY A 556 -8.05 4.26 -1.57
C GLY A 556 -6.98 3.77 -0.61
N SER A 557 -7.21 2.66 0.09
CA SER A 557 -6.28 2.12 1.09
C SER A 557 -4.92 1.77 0.49
N ALA A 558 -4.92 1.19 -0.71
CA ALA A 558 -3.67 0.81 -1.37
C ALA A 558 -2.94 2.04 -1.97
N ALA A 559 -3.66 2.95 -2.63
CA ALA A 559 -3.08 4.20 -3.14
C ALA A 559 -2.52 5.08 -2.01
N GLY A 560 -3.28 5.20 -0.92
CA GLY A 560 -2.90 5.99 0.25
C GLY A 560 -1.70 5.42 0.98
N ALA A 561 -1.62 4.09 1.14
CA ALA A 561 -0.45 3.46 1.74
C ALA A 561 0.84 3.66 0.91
N LEU A 562 0.74 3.55 -0.42
CA LEU A 562 1.86 3.80 -1.33
C LEU A 562 2.27 5.28 -1.34
N LEU A 563 1.29 6.19 -1.24
CA LEU A 563 1.54 7.63 -1.19
C LEU A 563 2.16 8.06 0.14
N ALA A 564 1.71 7.46 1.25
CA ALA A 564 2.20 7.72 2.60
C ALA A 564 3.69 7.39 2.74
N GLU A 565 4.13 6.35 2.03
CA GLU A 565 5.53 5.96 2.03
C GLU A 565 6.49 7.00 1.42
N ARG A 566 5.96 7.93 0.61
CA ARG A 566 6.76 9.00 -0.02
C ARG A 566 6.52 10.38 0.55
N LEU A 567 5.26 10.74 0.76
CA LEU A 567 4.86 12.09 1.14
C LEU A 567 4.61 12.24 2.64
N GLY A 568 4.74 11.15 3.41
CA GLY A 568 4.35 11.08 4.81
C GLY A 568 2.83 10.95 5.00
N PHE A 569 2.40 10.62 6.22
CA PHE A 569 0.98 10.38 6.54
C PHE A 569 0.12 11.64 6.45
N GLU A 570 0.64 12.79 6.89
CA GLU A 570 -0.06 14.08 6.93
C GLU A 570 -0.49 14.54 5.52
N THR A 571 0.43 14.50 4.56
CA THR A 571 0.16 14.90 3.17
C THR A 571 -0.92 14.04 2.53
N VAL A 572 -0.98 12.74 2.86
CA VAL A 572 -2.01 11.84 2.33
C VAL A 572 -3.40 12.22 2.84
N LEU A 573 -3.54 12.60 4.11
CA LEU A 573 -4.80 13.10 4.66
C LEU A 573 -5.26 14.38 3.96
N LEU A 574 -4.34 15.29 3.64
CA LEU A 574 -4.64 16.51 2.87
C LEU A 574 -5.05 16.19 1.42
N VAL A 575 -4.36 15.26 0.77
CA VAL A 575 -4.74 14.78 -0.58
C VAL A 575 -6.14 14.14 -0.55
N ALA A 576 -6.42 13.31 0.46
CA ALA A 576 -7.74 12.72 0.67
C ALA A 576 -8.81 13.79 0.88
N ALA A 577 -8.51 14.84 1.65
CA ALA A 577 -9.42 15.95 1.90
C ALA A 577 -9.80 16.69 0.61
N VAL A 578 -8.89 16.80 -0.35
CA VAL A 578 -9.15 17.38 -1.69
C VAL A 578 -9.92 16.41 -2.60
N LEU A 579 -9.68 15.10 -2.47
CA LEU A 579 -10.29 14.08 -3.32
C LEU A 579 -11.77 13.83 -2.97
N VAL A 580 -12.12 13.82 -1.68
CA VAL A 580 -13.49 13.55 -1.20
C VAL A 580 -14.56 14.47 -1.83
N PRO A 581 -14.36 15.80 -1.95
CA PRO A 581 -15.27 16.71 -2.65
C PRO A 581 -15.55 16.35 -4.12
N PHE A 582 -14.68 15.62 -4.82
CA PHE A 582 -14.96 15.19 -6.19
C PHE A 582 -16.16 14.23 -6.28
N SER A 583 -16.51 13.54 -5.20
CA SER A 583 -17.76 12.76 -5.12
C SER A 583 -19.01 13.62 -5.28
N ILE A 584 -18.96 14.90 -4.86
CA ILE A 584 -20.05 15.87 -5.00
C ILE A 584 -20.25 16.20 -6.47
N PHE A 585 -19.16 16.35 -7.22
CA PHE A 585 -19.20 16.64 -8.65
C PHE A 585 -19.99 15.57 -9.43
N ALA A 586 -19.81 14.29 -9.10
CA ALA A 586 -20.58 13.20 -9.71
C ALA A 586 -22.10 13.35 -9.48
N LEU A 587 -22.51 13.83 -8.31
CA LEU A 587 -23.92 14.08 -7.98
C LEU A 587 -24.46 15.36 -8.62
N VAL A 588 -23.66 16.43 -8.69
CA VAL A 588 -24.05 17.71 -9.30
C VAL A 588 -24.25 17.57 -10.81
N LEU A 589 -23.44 16.75 -11.48
CA LEU A 589 -23.61 16.41 -12.89
C LEU A 589 -24.91 15.65 -13.17
N ASN A 590 -25.51 15.01 -12.16
CA ASN A 590 -26.81 14.36 -12.25
C ASN A 590 -27.93 15.22 -11.65
N ARG A 591 -28.32 16.27 -12.37
CA ARG A 591 -29.57 17.02 -12.10
C ARG A 591 -30.82 16.28 -12.56
N SER A 592 -30.87 14.94 -12.49
CA SER A 592 -32.16 14.26 -12.59
C SER A 592 -33.05 14.83 -11.49
N LYS A 593 -34.22 15.37 -11.85
CA LYS A 593 -35.19 15.93 -10.89
C LYS A 593 -35.34 14.90 -9.79
N ALA A 594 -34.97 15.26 -8.55
CA ALA A 594 -35.27 14.42 -7.40
C ALA A 594 -36.75 14.07 -7.54
N HIS A 595 -37.06 12.80 -7.77
CA HIS A 595 -38.45 12.38 -7.78
C HIS A 595 -38.99 12.79 -6.42
N THR A 596 -40.00 13.66 -6.46
CA THR A 596 -40.91 13.82 -5.34
C THR A 596 -41.28 12.41 -4.90
N PRO A 597 -41.11 12.07 -3.61
CA PRO A 597 -41.33 10.71 -3.13
C PRO A 597 -42.66 10.22 -3.67
N ASP A 598 -42.63 9.11 -4.41
CA ASP A 598 -43.83 8.52 -4.98
C ASP A 598 -44.76 8.18 -3.80
N PRO A 599 -45.98 8.76 -3.72
CA PRO A 599 -46.90 8.49 -2.62
C PRO A 599 -47.29 7.01 -2.51
N SER A 600 -47.00 6.20 -3.53
CA SER A 600 -47.20 4.75 -3.53
C SER A 600 -46.12 3.95 -2.78
N PHE A 601 -44.96 4.53 -2.48
CA PHE A 601 -43.86 3.92 -1.71
C PHE A 601 -43.80 4.39 -0.25
N GLN A 602 -44.77 5.21 0.19
CA GLN A 602 -45.05 5.31 1.61
C GLN A 602 -45.48 3.93 2.10
N GLU A 603 -44.58 3.22 2.81
CA GLU A 603 -45.04 2.15 3.71
C GLU A 603 -46.21 2.74 4.50
N PRO A 604 -47.35 2.04 4.58
CA PRO A 604 -48.55 2.59 5.18
C PRO A 604 -48.16 3.09 6.58
N SER A 605 -48.25 4.40 6.79
CA SER A 605 -48.12 5.00 8.12
C SER A 605 -49.35 4.59 8.93
N ARG A 606 -49.43 3.31 9.30
CA ARG A 606 -50.42 2.84 10.25
C ARG A 606 -49.94 3.30 11.62
N LYS A 607 -50.42 4.49 11.99
CA LYS A 607 -50.36 5.05 13.34
C LYS A 607 -51.09 4.12 14.31
N GLU A 608 -50.37 3.17 14.91
CA GLU A 608 -50.79 2.53 16.14
C GLU A 608 -49.58 2.46 17.10
N GLY A 609 -49.53 3.40 18.05
CA GLY A 609 -48.54 3.47 19.11
C GLY A 609 -47.54 4.64 19.01
N SER A 610 -47.01 5.08 20.15
CA SER A 610 -45.87 6.01 20.22
C SER A 610 -44.66 5.36 19.54
N GLU A 611 -44.06 6.03 18.55
CA GLU A 611 -42.89 5.50 17.82
C GLU A 611 -41.76 5.07 18.76
N ALA A 612 -41.56 5.81 19.85
CA ALA A 612 -40.59 5.49 20.89
C ALA A 612 -40.89 4.14 21.58
N ALA A 613 -42.18 3.80 21.77
CA ALA A 613 -42.59 2.53 22.36
C ALA A 613 -42.32 1.35 21.41
N LEU A 614 -42.48 1.53 20.10
CA LEU A 614 -42.16 0.50 19.10
C LEU A 614 -40.64 0.29 18.98
N VAL A 615 -39.85 1.36 19.01
CA VAL A 615 -38.38 1.27 19.05
C VAL A 615 -37.93 0.55 20.32
N TRP A 616 -38.50 0.90 21.48
CA TRP A 616 -38.18 0.26 22.75
C TRP A 616 -38.58 -1.22 22.78
N ALA A 617 -39.74 -1.56 22.23
CA ALA A 617 -40.18 -2.94 22.08
C ALA A 617 -39.23 -3.75 21.19
N PHE A 618 -38.71 -3.17 20.11
CA PHE A 618 -37.71 -3.79 19.25
C PHE A 618 -36.35 -3.97 19.96
N LEU A 619 -35.89 -2.97 20.70
CA LEU A 619 -34.65 -3.04 21.50
C LEU A 619 -34.73 -4.09 22.61
N LYS A 620 -35.93 -4.34 23.15
CA LYS A 620 -36.19 -5.37 24.16
C LYS A 620 -36.51 -6.75 23.59
N ASP A 621 -36.57 -6.89 22.26
CA ASP A 621 -36.81 -8.19 21.65
C ASP A 621 -35.59 -9.11 21.96
N PRO A 622 -35.79 -10.23 22.69
CA PRO A 622 -34.70 -11.08 23.11
C PRO A 622 -33.92 -11.64 21.91
N ARG A 623 -34.59 -11.90 20.77
CA ARG A 623 -33.92 -12.41 19.57
C ARG A 623 -32.98 -11.39 18.95
N MET A 624 -33.40 -10.12 18.92
CA MET A 624 -32.56 -9.02 18.48
C MET A 624 -31.33 -8.90 19.37
N GLN A 625 -31.50 -8.94 20.69
CA GLN A 625 -30.40 -8.89 21.65
C GLN A 625 -29.45 -10.09 21.52
N PHE A 626 -29.97 -11.31 21.37
CA PHE A 626 -29.15 -12.51 21.16
C PHE A 626 -28.30 -12.41 19.89
N LEU A 627 -28.90 -12.00 18.77
CA LEU A 627 -28.15 -11.84 17.53
C LEU A 627 -27.09 -10.74 17.65
N LEU A 628 -27.44 -9.62 18.29
CA LEU A 628 -26.53 -8.50 18.46
C LEU A 628 -25.36 -8.85 19.38
N VAL A 629 -25.59 -9.48 20.54
CA VAL A 629 -24.55 -9.78 21.53
C VAL A 629 -23.64 -10.93 21.11
N PHE A 630 -24.19 -11.98 20.49
CA PHE A 630 -23.40 -13.18 20.16
C PHE A 630 -22.76 -13.13 18.77
N ILE A 631 -23.28 -12.32 17.85
CA ILE A 631 -22.73 -12.20 16.49
C ILE A 631 -22.39 -10.75 16.17
N GLY A 632 -23.33 -9.81 16.29
CA GLY A 632 -23.13 -8.41 15.88
C GLY A 632 -21.91 -7.76 16.54
N PHE A 633 -21.87 -7.69 17.87
CA PHE A 633 -20.76 -7.08 18.61
C PHE A 633 -19.44 -7.81 18.41
N PRO A 634 -19.33 -9.16 18.55
CA PRO A 634 -18.04 -9.84 18.39
C PRO A 634 -17.47 -9.70 16.97
N VAL A 635 -18.30 -9.82 15.93
CA VAL A 635 -17.84 -9.69 14.54
C VAL A 635 -17.39 -8.26 14.23
N ALA A 636 -18.12 -7.26 14.72
CA ALA A 636 -17.78 -5.84 14.59
C ALA A 636 -16.50 -5.46 15.37
N LEU A 637 -16.35 -6.03 16.57
CA LEU A 637 -15.19 -5.88 17.44
C LEU A 637 -13.94 -6.49 16.78
N CYS A 638 -14.05 -7.71 16.25
CA CYS A 638 -12.96 -8.37 15.52
C CYS A 638 -12.55 -7.56 14.28
N LEU A 639 -13.50 -7.01 13.51
CA LEU A 639 -13.17 -6.21 12.34
C LEU A 639 -12.28 -5.02 12.69
N THR A 640 -12.74 -4.16 13.58
CA THR A 640 -12.04 -2.91 13.90
C THR A 640 -10.84 -3.11 14.82
N GLY A 641 -10.94 -4.00 15.79
CA GLY A 641 -9.86 -4.35 16.71
C GLY A 641 -8.70 -5.05 16.00
N PHE A 642 -8.98 -6.03 15.13
CA PHE A 642 -7.92 -6.71 14.40
C PHE A 642 -7.51 -5.98 13.12
N LEU A 643 -8.42 -5.79 12.17
CA LEU A 643 -8.05 -5.35 10.83
C LEU A 643 -7.59 -3.88 10.84
N TYR A 644 -8.26 -3.00 11.58
CA TYR A 644 -7.98 -1.55 11.55
C TYR A 644 -6.97 -1.11 12.60
N TYR A 645 -6.86 -1.82 13.72
CA TYR A 645 -5.97 -1.46 14.82
C TYR A 645 -4.75 -2.39 14.93
N MET A 646 -4.95 -3.66 15.25
CA MET A 646 -3.85 -4.60 15.56
C MET A 646 -3.01 -4.94 14.33
N LEU A 647 -3.62 -5.18 13.16
CA LEU A 647 -2.93 -5.64 11.96
C LEU A 647 -1.87 -4.62 11.46
N PRO A 648 -2.17 -3.32 11.31
CA PRO A 648 -1.15 -2.32 10.98
C PRO A 648 0.03 -2.29 11.96
N LEU A 649 -0.25 -2.42 13.27
CA LEU A 649 0.76 -2.42 14.32
C LEU A 649 1.65 -3.67 14.23
N MET A 650 1.05 -4.86 14.09
CA MET A 650 1.76 -6.13 13.93
C MET A 650 2.65 -6.14 12.68
N LEU A 651 2.16 -5.62 11.55
CA LEU A 651 2.93 -5.58 10.32
C LEU A 651 4.07 -4.56 10.43
N ALA A 652 3.84 -3.41 11.06
CA ALA A 652 4.88 -2.41 11.29
C ALA A 652 5.97 -2.90 12.26
N GLU A 653 5.61 -3.67 13.29
CA GLU A 653 6.57 -4.33 14.20
C GLU A 653 7.44 -5.38 13.48
N ASN A 654 6.84 -6.12 12.53
CA ASN A 654 7.56 -7.05 11.66
C ASN A 654 8.32 -6.35 10.51
N GLN A 655 8.53 -5.02 10.60
CA GLN A 655 9.24 -4.19 9.60
C GLN A 655 8.64 -4.25 8.19
N ALA A 656 7.36 -4.58 8.06
CA ALA A 656 6.67 -4.54 6.77
C ALA A 656 6.60 -3.11 6.23
N THR A 657 6.70 -2.95 4.91
CA THR A 657 6.59 -1.63 4.28
C THR A 657 5.16 -1.11 4.35
N GLN A 658 4.95 0.21 4.25
CA GLN A 658 3.60 0.77 4.19
C GLN A 658 2.81 0.22 3.00
N GLY A 659 3.47 0.05 1.85
CA GLY A 659 2.88 -0.62 0.69
C GLY A 659 2.38 -2.03 1.01
N ASP A 660 3.12 -2.81 1.81
CA ASP A 660 2.68 -4.15 2.22
C ASP A 660 1.43 -4.08 3.11
N ILE A 661 1.40 -3.19 4.11
CA ILE A 661 0.22 -2.99 4.96
C ILE A 661 -1.02 -2.66 4.10
N GLY A 662 -0.87 -1.76 3.13
CA GLY A 662 -1.92 -1.44 2.16
C GLY A 662 -2.42 -2.65 1.36
N ARG A 663 -1.54 -3.60 1.02
CA ARG A 663 -1.91 -4.84 0.30
C ARG A 663 -2.74 -5.79 1.14
N PHE A 664 -2.48 -5.89 2.45
CA PHE A 664 -3.34 -6.70 3.32
C PHE A 664 -4.78 -6.16 3.33
N PHE A 665 -4.95 -4.83 3.40
CA PHE A 665 -6.26 -4.19 3.26
C PHE A 665 -6.88 -4.40 1.86
N MET A 666 -6.05 -4.38 0.82
CA MET A 666 -6.48 -4.68 -0.55
C MET A 666 -7.02 -6.11 -0.66
N VAL A 667 -6.35 -7.10 -0.07
CA VAL A 667 -6.79 -8.51 -0.05
C VAL A 667 -8.16 -8.63 0.63
N TYR A 668 -8.34 -7.97 1.78
CA TYR A 668 -9.63 -7.92 2.47
C TYR A 668 -10.77 -7.41 1.56
N GLY A 669 -10.57 -6.29 0.87
CA GLY A 669 -11.61 -5.78 -0.01
C GLY A 669 -11.77 -6.57 -1.32
N LEU A 670 -10.72 -7.20 -1.84
CA LEU A 670 -10.84 -8.13 -2.97
C LEU A 670 -11.74 -9.32 -2.64
N CYS A 671 -11.75 -9.80 -1.39
CA CYS A 671 -12.72 -10.80 -0.93
C CYS A 671 -14.17 -10.29 -1.06
N PHE A 672 -14.43 -9.01 -0.80
CA PHE A 672 -15.76 -8.41 -1.00
C PHE A 672 -16.20 -8.38 -2.46
N ILE A 673 -15.30 -8.02 -3.38
CA ILE A 673 -15.62 -7.95 -4.82
C ILE A 673 -15.85 -9.36 -5.39
N THR A 674 -15.01 -10.32 -5.02
CA THR A 674 -15.01 -11.67 -5.60
C THR A 674 -16.00 -12.62 -4.91
N ALA A 675 -15.94 -12.72 -3.58
CA ALA A 675 -16.75 -13.67 -2.81
C ALA A 675 -18.13 -13.09 -2.43
N GLY A 676 -18.28 -11.76 -2.33
CA GLY A 676 -19.55 -11.11 -1.95
C GLY A 676 -20.75 -11.53 -2.82
N PRO A 677 -20.68 -11.44 -4.16
CA PRO A 677 -21.78 -11.88 -5.04
C PRO A 677 -22.09 -13.38 -4.94
N LEU A 678 -21.08 -14.21 -4.69
CA LEU A 678 -21.24 -15.66 -4.53
C LEU A 678 -22.01 -15.97 -3.24
N TRP A 679 -21.57 -15.40 -2.12
CA TRP A 679 -22.23 -15.55 -0.83
C TRP A 679 -23.63 -14.97 -0.81
N GLY A 680 -23.85 -13.81 -1.45
CA GLY A 680 -25.19 -13.22 -1.58
C GLY A 680 -26.18 -14.16 -2.27
N ARG A 681 -25.81 -14.73 -3.42
CA ARG A 681 -26.67 -15.70 -4.14
C ARG A 681 -26.91 -16.97 -3.34
N LEU A 682 -25.91 -17.45 -2.60
CA LEU A 682 -26.04 -18.65 -1.78
C LEU A 682 -26.96 -18.41 -0.58
N LEU A 683 -26.86 -17.24 0.04
CA LEU A 683 -27.71 -16.81 1.15
C LEU A 683 -29.16 -16.63 0.71
N ASP A 684 -29.40 -15.99 -0.44
CA ASP A 684 -30.75 -15.78 -0.99
C ASP A 684 -31.45 -17.11 -1.32
N ARG A 685 -30.70 -18.14 -1.72
CA ARG A 685 -31.24 -19.48 -2.01
C ARG A 685 -31.48 -20.32 -0.76
N SER A 686 -30.86 -19.97 0.36
CA SER A 686 -30.95 -20.75 1.59
C SER A 686 -32.17 -20.38 2.43
N ARG A 687 -32.86 -21.41 2.95
CA ARG A 687 -33.90 -21.26 3.98
C ARG A 687 -33.36 -21.24 5.42
N LYS A 688 -32.04 -21.35 5.62
CA LYS A 688 -31.41 -21.43 6.94
C LYS A 688 -30.54 -20.19 7.18
N LYS A 689 -31.13 -19.02 7.42
CA LYS A 689 -30.40 -17.74 7.49
C LYS A 689 -29.57 -17.64 8.78
N ALA A 690 -30.09 -18.18 9.87
CA ALA A 690 -29.37 -18.25 11.15
C ALA A 690 -28.06 -19.05 11.07
N PHE A 691 -27.97 -20.06 10.19
CA PHE A 691 -26.72 -20.80 9.97
C PHE A 691 -25.62 -19.93 9.35
N PHE A 692 -25.97 -19.07 8.40
CA PHE A 692 -25.01 -18.13 7.80
C PHE A 692 -24.57 -17.04 8.78
N ALA A 693 -25.45 -16.64 9.69
CA ALA A 693 -25.08 -15.75 10.80
C ALA A 693 -24.06 -16.43 11.74
N MET A 694 -24.29 -17.69 12.15
CA MET A 694 -23.29 -18.46 12.91
C MET A 694 -21.97 -18.59 12.14
N LEU A 695 -22.04 -18.95 10.86
CA LEU A 695 -20.85 -19.12 10.02
C LEU A 695 -20.02 -17.84 9.97
N THR A 696 -20.66 -16.67 9.92
CA THR A 696 -19.98 -15.37 10.02
C THR A 696 -19.16 -15.26 11.30
N GLY A 697 -19.76 -15.52 12.46
CA GLY A 697 -19.07 -15.46 13.75
C GLY A 697 -17.92 -16.46 13.84
N LEU A 698 -18.12 -17.68 13.32
CA LEU A 698 -17.12 -18.73 13.33
C LEU A 698 -15.93 -18.41 12.41
N LEU A 699 -16.17 -17.88 11.21
CA LEU A 699 -15.11 -17.43 10.30
C LEU A 699 -14.33 -16.25 10.89
N SER A 700 -15.03 -15.31 11.53
CA SER A 700 -14.39 -14.16 12.20
C SER A 700 -13.52 -14.62 13.38
N GLY A 701 -14.01 -15.50 14.25
CA GLY A 701 -13.23 -16.06 15.35
C GLY A 701 -12.04 -16.90 14.86
N ALA A 702 -12.25 -17.76 13.86
CA ALA A 702 -11.20 -18.58 13.27
C ALA A 702 -10.09 -17.73 12.63
N SER A 703 -10.44 -16.57 12.04
CA SER A 703 -9.44 -15.65 11.48
C SER A 703 -8.48 -15.12 12.55
N MET A 704 -8.99 -14.82 13.74
CA MET A 704 -8.16 -14.38 14.87
C MET A 704 -7.30 -15.52 15.41
N VAL A 705 -7.87 -16.73 15.54
CA VAL A 705 -7.10 -17.91 15.99
C VAL A 705 -5.93 -18.16 15.05
N ILE A 706 -6.17 -18.18 13.73
CA ILE A 706 -5.11 -18.39 12.73
C ILE A 706 -4.04 -17.30 12.83
N ALA A 707 -4.43 -16.03 12.96
CA ALA A 707 -3.48 -14.94 13.14
C ALA A 707 -2.68 -15.04 14.45
N GLY A 708 -3.25 -15.63 15.50
CA GLY A 708 -2.59 -15.82 16.79
C GLY A 708 -1.61 -17.00 16.84
N LEU A 709 -1.78 -18.00 15.97
CA LEU A 709 -0.96 -19.22 15.95
C LEU A 709 0.44 -19.01 15.37
N SER A 710 0.63 -18.06 14.47
CA SER A 710 1.91 -17.83 13.81
C SER A 710 2.06 -16.38 13.34
N SER A 711 3.23 -15.80 13.55
CA SER A 711 3.61 -14.48 13.05
C SER A 711 4.06 -14.48 11.58
N GLN A 712 4.03 -15.63 10.90
CA GLN A 712 4.39 -15.71 9.49
C GLN A 712 3.44 -14.89 8.62
N MET A 713 4.01 -14.06 7.74
CA MET A 713 3.26 -13.12 6.90
C MET A 713 2.20 -13.82 6.03
N VAL A 714 2.49 -15.04 5.55
CA VAL A 714 1.54 -15.88 4.79
C VAL A 714 0.32 -16.26 5.63
N VAL A 715 0.52 -16.62 6.91
CA VAL A 715 -0.57 -17.00 7.82
C VAL A 715 -1.48 -15.79 8.11
N VAL A 716 -0.88 -14.61 8.27
CA VAL A 716 -1.64 -13.35 8.42
C VAL A 716 -2.48 -13.06 7.18
N VAL A 717 -1.96 -13.31 5.96
CA VAL A 717 -2.75 -13.15 4.73
C VAL A 717 -3.97 -14.06 4.74
N PHE A 718 -3.80 -15.33 5.12
CA PHE A 718 -4.93 -16.27 5.24
C PHE A 718 -5.96 -15.82 6.28
N ALA A 719 -5.51 -15.29 7.43
CA ALA A 719 -6.41 -14.71 8.43
C ALA A 719 -7.20 -13.52 7.86
N VAL A 720 -6.55 -12.64 7.11
CA VAL A 720 -7.22 -11.49 6.47
C VAL A 720 -8.23 -11.93 5.41
N ILE A 721 -7.92 -12.94 4.60
CA ILE A 721 -8.87 -13.54 3.65
C ILE A 721 -10.09 -14.09 4.39
N LEU A 722 -9.87 -14.83 5.48
CA LEU A 722 -10.95 -15.43 6.26
C LEU A 722 -11.84 -14.36 6.94
N SER A 723 -11.22 -13.30 7.44
CA SER A 723 -11.92 -12.12 7.98
C SER A 723 -12.74 -11.41 6.88
N GLY A 724 -12.18 -11.24 5.67
CA GLY A 724 -12.89 -10.70 4.52
C GLY A 724 -14.11 -11.55 4.13
N MET A 725 -13.95 -12.87 4.10
CA MET A 725 -15.06 -13.81 3.84
C MET A 725 -16.14 -13.74 4.93
N ALA A 726 -15.75 -13.61 6.20
CA ALA A 726 -16.70 -13.41 7.30
C ALA A 726 -17.52 -12.13 7.09
N GLN A 727 -16.86 -11.01 6.78
CA GLN A 727 -17.54 -9.72 6.61
C GLN A 727 -18.47 -9.67 5.39
N CYS A 728 -18.16 -10.40 4.31
CA CYS A 728 -19.09 -10.58 3.18
C CYS A 728 -20.44 -11.17 3.61
N LEU A 729 -20.43 -12.06 4.61
CA LEU A 729 -21.63 -12.70 5.15
C LEU A 729 -22.28 -11.90 6.27
N ALA A 730 -21.51 -11.14 7.05
CA ALA A 730 -21.97 -10.43 8.24
C ALA A 730 -23.15 -9.50 7.96
N ALA A 731 -22.98 -8.57 7.01
CA ALA A 731 -23.98 -7.56 6.71
C ALA A 731 -25.31 -8.14 6.18
N PRO A 732 -25.33 -9.05 5.18
CA PRO A 732 -26.60 -9.58 4.67
C PRO A 732 -27.23 -10.64 5.60
N SER A 733 -26.44 -11.49 6.28
CA SER A 733 -26.98 -12.58 7.11
C SER A 733 -27.69 -12.04 8.36
N THR A 734 -27.06 -11.12 9.09
CA THR A 734 -27.62 -10.52 10.30
C THR A 734 -28.87 -9.69 9.97
N MET A 735 -28.80 -8.89 8.90
CA MET A 735 -29.92 -8.07 8.46
C MET A 735 -31.14 -8.89 8.06
N LEU A 736 -30.95 -10.03 7.36
CA LEU A 736 -32.05 -10.93 6.99
C LEU A 736 -32.71 -11.59 8.21
N CYS A 737 -31.95 -11.93 9.25
CA CYS A 737 -32.50 -12.47 10.50
C CYS A 737 -33.33 -11.42 11.26
N ILE A 738 -32.89 -10.17 11.25
CA ILE A 738 -33.54 -9.08 12.00
C ILE A 738 -34.82 -8.63 11.35
N VAL A 739 -34.80 -8.41 10.02
CA VAL A 739 -36.00 -7.97 9.29
C VAL A 739 -37.10 -9.02 9.31
N ALA A 740 -36.77 -10.29 9.53
CA ALA A 740 -37.74 -11.36 9.70
C ALA A 740 -38.49 -11.32 11.04
N LEU A 741 -38.00 -10.57 12.05
CA LEU A 741 -38.62 -10.52 13.36
C LEU A 741 -40.00 -9.83 13.33
N PRO A 742 -41.00 -10.34 14.07
CA PRO A 742 -42.32 -9.71 14.16
C PRO A 742 -42.25 -8.25 14.65
N SER A 743 -41.35 -7.98 15.61
CA SER A 743 -41.10 -6.65 16.16
C SER A 743 -40.49 -5.69 15.13
N ALA A 744 -39.64 -6.20 14.23
CA ALA A 744 -39.03 -5.43 13.15
C ALA A 744 -40.02 -5.07 12.04
N GLN A 745 -40.95 -5.98 11.72
CA GLN A 745 -41.99 -5.72 10.71
C GLN A 745 -42.94 -4.59 11.13
N ARG A 746 -43.17 -4.42 12.45
CA ARG A 746 -43.99 -3.32 12.99
C ARG A 746 -43.30 -1.95 12.92
N LEU A 747 -41.97 -1.93 12.94
CA LEU A 747 -41.17 -0.69 12.95
C LEU A 747 -40.86 -0.17 11.53
N GLY A 748 -41.02 -1.01 10.51
CA GLY A 748 -40.63 -0.74 9.13
C GLY A 748 -39.19 -1.18 8.83
N ARG A 749 -38.94 -1.64 7.60
CA ARG A 749 -37.65 -2.26 7.22
C ARG A 749 -36.47 -1.29 7.32
N GLY A 750 -36.68 -0.04 6.90
CA GLY A 750 -35.64 1.00 6.89
C GLY A 750 -35.21 1.43 8.30
N LYS A 751 -36.17 1.69 9.21
CA LYS A 751 -35.89 2.10 10.59
C LYS A 751 -35.19 0.97 11.37
N THR A 752 -35.65 -0.26 11.20
CA THR A 752 -35.02 -1.46 11.78
C THR A 752 -33.56 -1.59 11.36
N ALA A 753 -33.29 -1.44 10.05
CA ALA A 753 -31.92 -1.49 9.50
C ALA A 753 -31.00 -0.45 10.15
N GLY A 754 -31.48 0.78 10.27
CA GLY A 754 -30.73 1.90 10.83
C GLY A 754 -30.39 1.70 12.30
N ILE A 755 -31.37 1.28 13.11
CA ILE A 755 -31.18 1.01 14.55
C ILE A 755 -30.19 -0.12 14.74
N TYR A 756 -30.35 -1.25 14.03
CA TYR A 756 -29.42 -2.36 14.15
C TYR A 756 -27.99 -1.97 13.78
N ARG A 757 -27.80 -1.29 12.64
CA ARG A 757 -26.46 -0.85 12.21
C ARG A 757 -25.83 0.11 13.19
N THR A 758 -26.62 0.99 13.81
CA THR A 758 -26.11 1.90 14.83
C THR A 758 -25.65 1.13 16.07
N LEU A 759 -26.42 0.13 16.51
CA LEU A 759 -26.01 -0.74 17.61
C LEU A 759 -24.76 -1.53 17.25
N GLU A 760 -24.68 -2.12 16.06
CA GLU A 760 -23.50 -2.86 15.58
C GLU A 760 -22.21 -2.00 15.63
N ARG A 761 -22.30 -0.67 15.41
CA ARG A 761 -21.16 0.24 15.57
C ARG A 761 -20.60 0.27 16.99
N VAL A 762 -21.38 -0.05 18.03
CA VAL A 762 -20.85 -0.14 19.41
C VAL A 762 -19.72 -1.17 19.49
N GLY A 763 -19.88 -2.33 18.82
CA GLY A 763 -18.79 -3.31 18.72
C GLY A 763 -17.55 -2.74 18.03
N GLN A 764 -17.74 -1.92 17.00
CA GLN A 764 -16.65 -1.27 16.26
C GLN A 764 -15.94 -0.17 17.07
N VAL A 765 -16.66 0.50 17.95
CA VAL A 765 -16.09 1.48 18.89
C VAL A 765 -15.26 0.78 19.95
N LEU A 766 -15.78 -0.32 20.49
CA LEU A 766 -15.12 -1.09 21.55
C LEU A 766 -13.90 -1.85 21.05
N GLY A 767 -13.84 -2.24 19.78
CA GLY A 767 -12.74 -3.02 19.20
C GLY A 767 -11.34 -2.45 19.47
N PRO A 768 -10.99 -1.27 18.95
CA PRO A 768 -9.67 -0.68 19.15
C PRO A 768 -9.33 -0.43 20.62
N ILE A 769 -10.31 -0.04 21.44
CA ILE A 769 -10.12 0.23 22.87
C ILE A 769 -9.80 -1.07 23.62
N LEU A 770 -10.61 -2.12 23.43
CA LEU A 770 -10.41 -3.40 24.12
C LEU A 770 -9.12 -4.10 23.67
N PHE A 771 -8.80 -4.03 22.37
CA PHE A 771 -7.51 -4.53 21.88
C PHE A 771 -6.34 -3.73 22.44
N GLY A 772 -6.45 -2.40 22.54
CA GLY A 772 -5.41 -1.56 23.15
C GLY A 772 -5.21 -1.84 24.64
N VAL A 773 -6.29 -2.00 25.41
CA VAL A 773 -6.21 -2.38 26.83
C VAL A 773 -5.59 -3.77 26.98
N ALA A 774 -5.98 -4.72 26.14
CA ALA A 774 -5.41 -6.06 26.16
C ALA A 774 -3.92 -6.05 25.79
N LEU A 775 -3.52 -5.23 24.82
CA LEU A 775 -2.12 -5.08 24.38
C LEU A 775 -1.22 -4.45 25.45
N ALA A 776 -1.78 -3.65 26.35
CA ALA A 776 -1.06 -3.11 27.50
C ALA A 776 -0.65 -4.17 28.54
N HIS A 777 -1.29 -5.35 28.53
CA HIS A 777 -1.10 -6.39 29.55
C HIS A 777 -0.68 -7.76 28.99
N PHE A 778 -0.98 -8.04 27.72
CA PHE A 778 -0.80 -9.36 27.11
C PHE A 778 -0.08 -9.25 25.76
N GLY A 779 0.63 -10.31 25.36
CA GLY A 779 1.23 -10.41 24.03
C GLY A 779 0.18 -10.56 22.93
N VAL A 780 0.49 -10.07 21.73
CA VAL A 780 -0.38 -10.09 20.55
C VAL A 780 -0.99 -11.47 20.27
N SER A 781 -0.16 -12.53 20.25
CA SER A 781 -0.62 -13.90 19.97
C SER A 781 -1.67 -14.38 20.97
N ALA A 782 -1.50 -14.06 22.26
CA ALA A 782 -2.47 -14.43 23.27
C ALA A 782 -3.80 -13.72 22.98
N ILE A 783 -3.80 -12.39 22.81
CA ILE A 783 -5.01 -11.60 22.58
C ILE A 783 -5.82 -12.16 21.42
N LEU A 784 -5.16 -12.45 20.30
CA LEU A 784 -5.80 -13.01 19.10
C LEU A 784 -6.41 -14.40 19.37
N LEU A 785 -5.73 -15.26 20.13
CA LEU A 785 -6.27 -16.57 20.52
C LEU A 785 -7.48 -16.44 21.45
N TRP A 786 -7.41 -15.61 22.50
CA TRP A 786 -8.51 -15.42 23.46
C TRP A 786 -9.76 -14.84 22.78
N VAL A 787 -9.59 -13.77 22.00
CA VAL A 787 -10.69 -13.13 21.27
C VAL A 787 -11.23 -14.07 20.18
N GLY A 788 -10.35 -14.81 19.49
CA GLY A 788 -10.74 -15.75 18.45
C GLY A 788 -11.55 -16.94 18.96
N VAL A 789 -11.05 -17.61 19.99
CA VAL A 789 -11.76 -18.73 20.64
C VAL A 789 -13.06 -18.24 21.25
N GLY A 790 -13.05 -17.10 21.94
CA GLY A 790 -14.26 -16.48 22.48
C GLY A 790 -15.31 -16.20 21.41
N GLY A 791 -14.90 -15.63 20.27
CA GLY A 791 -15.78 -15.39 19.12
C GLY A 791 -16.39 -16.67 18.55
N CYS A 792 -15.61 -17.74 18.41
CA CYS A 792 -16.10 -19.05 17.97
C CYS A 792 -17.13 -19.64 18.94
N VAL A 793 -16.84 -19.58 20.25
CA VAL A 793 -17.75 -20.08 21.29
C VAL A 793 -19.07 -19.30 21.28
N LEU A 794 -19.02 -17.98 21.17
CA LEU A 794 -20.21 -17.13 21.07
C LEU A 794 -21.04 -17.44 19.81
N ALA A 795 -20.38 -17.68 18.67
CA ALA A 795 -21.07 -18.04 17.43
C ALA A 795 -21.82 -19.38 17.56
N VAL A 796 -21.20 -20.39 18.19
CA VAL A 796 -21.85 -21.70 18.43
C VAL A 796 -22.99 -21.55 19.44
N ALA A 797 -22.78 -20.79 20.52
CA ALA A 797 -23.80 -20.52 21.52
C ALA A 797 -25.03 -19.83 20.92
N PHE A 798 -24.83 -18.90 19.97
CA PHE A 798 -25.92 -18.28 19.22
C PHE A 798 -26.82 -19.33 18.55
N MET A 799 -26.25 -20.32 17.84
CA MET A 799 -27.07 -21.30 17.13
C MET A 799 -27.84 -22.22 18.08
N CYS A 800 -27.26 -22.57 19.23
CA CYS A 800 -27.94 -23.33 20.28
C CYS A 800 -29.12 -22.56 20.87
N LEU A 801 -28.91 -21.31 21.26
CA LEU A 801 -29.94 -20.45 21.86
C LEU A 801 -31.03 -20.04 20.85
N TRP A 802 -30.66 -19.77 19.60
CA TRP A 802 -31.60 -19.41 18.54
C TRP A 802 -32.59 -20.54 18.22
N ARG A 803 -32.13 -21.79 18.26
CA ARG A 803 -32.99 -22.97 18.08
C ARG A 803 -33.95 -23.19 19.24
N LEU A 804 -33.52 -22.95 20.47
CA LEU A 804 -34.35 -23.10 21.66
C LEU A 804 -35.50 -22.09 21.73
N ASN A 805 -35.30 -20.89 21.18
CA ASN A 805 -36.28 -19.79 21.20
C ASN A 805 -37.11 -19.64 19.91
N SER A 806 -36.99 -20.57 18.96
CA SER A 806 -37.78 -20.60 17.72
C SER A 806 -39.02 -21.50 17.89
N PRO A 807 -40.25 -20.99 17.72
CA PRO A 807 -41.47 -21.79 17.84
C PRO A 807 -41.45 -22.86 16.76
N SER A 808 -41.97 -24.04 17.09
CA SER A 808 -41.94 -25.29 16.32
C SER A 808 -42.53 -25.23 14.89
N GLY A 809 -43.10 -24.09 14.47
CA GLY A 809 -43.62 -23.83 13.13
C GLY A 809 -42.69 -23.07 12.16
N ASP A 810 -41.58 -22.46 12.63
CA ASP A 810 -40.77 -21.52 11.82
C ASP A 810 -39.48 -22.17 11.27
N LYS A 811 -39.60 -23.39 10.73
CA LYS A 811 -38.45 -24.22 10.27
C LYS A 811 -37.73 -23.66 9.02
N GLY A 812 -38.03 -22.43 8.60
CA GLY A 812 -37.58 -21.84 7.34
C GLY A 812 -36.92 -20.46 7.42
N VAL A 813 -36.61 -19.95 8.62
CA VAL A 813 -35.91 -18.66 8.82
C VAL A 813 -34.53 -18.88 9.41
#